data_AF-A0A4D9E7I6-F1
#
_entry.id   AF-A0A4D9E7I6-F1
#
_cell.length_a   1.000
_cell.length_b   1.000
_cell.length_c   1.000
_cell.angle_alpha   90.00
_cell.angle_beta   90.00
_cell.angle_gamma   90.00
#
_symmetry.space_group_name_H-M   'P 1'
#
loop_
_entity.id
_entity.type
_entity.pdbx_description
1 polymer ?
#
loop_
_entity_poly.entity_id
_entity_poly.type
_entity_poly.pdbx_seq_one_letter_code
_entity_poly.pdbx_strand_id
1 'polypeptide(L)'
;MNARTELDSPRNLVVTASTDTSISLAWTQAKGPIDHYRITFTPASGMASEVTAPKDKSELTLSDLDPGTEYTISVIAERGRQQSLESTVDAFTGFRPITQLHFSHVTSSSLNITWSDPSPPADRFILNYNPRDKEETKQVTLDATKRHATLSGLQPSTEYIVSLVAVHGLVSSEPIVGSITTGIDPPKNLTMGNVTKDSVVIFWAPPIAAFDHYRVSYRSAQGRADSTAVANDVTEYSLSRLQPATKYEISLSSVRGREESERVSSIVYTAMDHPLGLTATNVTPTEALLQWNPPLSEVENYVIVLTHYTVAGETILVDGANQEYQLINLMPSSSYMVTMYATNGPLTSSTISTNFTTLLDPPTNLTATEVTRRSALLSWQPPMAEIENYIMTYRSTDGSRKELIVDAEDTWIRLEGLSETTEYTVRLQAAQDAMRSGFTSTSFITGGRVFANPQDCAQHLMNGDTMSGIYTISINGDLSQRVQVYCDMTTDGGGWIVFQRRQNGLTDFFRKWMDYRVGFGNLEDEFWLGLDNIHKITSQGRYELRIDMRDGQEATYAYYDKFSLGDARSLYKLRIGDYNGTSGDSLTYHQGRPFSTKDRDNDVAVTNCAMSYKGAWWYKNCHRTNLNGKYGESRHSQGINWFHWKGHEFSIPFVEMKMRPYNHRNVSGRKRRSLQL
;
A
#
# COMPACT_ATOMS: atom_id res chain seq x y z
N MET A 1 -8.33 50.45 100.29
CA MET A 1 -8.70 49.03 100.46
C MET A 1 -7.43 48.23 100.28
N ASN A 2 -6.91 47.62 101.35
CA ASN A 2 -5.76 46.71 101.24
C ASN A 2 -6.32 45.36 100.80
N ALA A 3 -6.22 45.06 99.50
CA ALA A 3 -6.56 43.75 98.96
C ALA A 3 -5.61 42.72 99.59
N ARG A 4 -6.17 41.80 100.37
CA ARG A 4 -5.44 40.70 100.99
C ARG A 4 -5.12 39.68 99.89
N THR A 5 -3.86 39.62 99.45
CA THR A 5 -3.42 38.62 98.48
C THR A 5 -3.43 37.23 99.12
N GLU A 6 -3.88 36.23 98.36
CA GLU A 6 -3.89 34.82 98.77
C GLU A 6 -2.46 34.30 99.00
N LEU A 7 -2.34 33.23 99.79
CA LEU A 7 -1.04 32.62 100.10
C LEU A 7 -0.52 31.87 98.86
N ASP A 8 0.74 32.09 98.48
CA ASP A 8 1.37 31.33 97.39
C ASP A 8 1.42 29.85 97.76
N SER A 9 1.04 28.98 96.82
CA SER A 9 0.92 27.54 97.04
C SER A 9 2.23 26.84 96.66
N PRO A 10 2.61 25.76 97.37
CA PRO A 10 3.68 24.89 96.89
C PRO A 10 3.33 24.36 95.49
N ARG A 11 4.32 24.18 94.63
CA ARG A 11 4.12 23.74 93.23
C ARG A 11 5.02 22.57 92.88
N ASN A 12 4.68 21.84 91.84
CA ASN A 12 5.47 20.70 91.34
C ASN A 12 5.75 19.67 92.45
N LEU A 13 4.73 19.34 93.24
CA LEU A 13 4.83 18.24 94.20
C LEU A 13 5.06 16.94 93.43
N VAL A 14 6.17 16.26 93.71
CA VAL A 14 6.56 15.00 93.07
C VAL A 14 7.06 14.02 94.12
N VAL A 15 6.88 12.74 93.84
CA VAL A 15 7.50 11.64 94.60
C VAL A 15 8.91 11.44 94.06
N THR A 16 9.92 11.50 94.93
CA THR A 16 11.33 11.37 94.56
C THR A 16 11.91 9.99 94.88
N ALA A 17 11.36 9.30 95.87
CA ALA A 17 11.71 7.93 96.20
C ALA A 17 10.55 7.26 96.98
N SER A 18 10.48 5.94 96.92
CA SER A 18 9.61 5.16 97.78
C SER A 18 10.26 3.86 98.22
N THR A 19 9.97 3.45 99.45
CA THR A 19 10.25 2.11 99.99
C THR A 19 8.94 1.47 100.44
N ASP A 20 8.97 0.19 100.83
CA ASP A 20 7.79 -0.52 101.32
C ASP A 20 7.10 0.17 102.51
N THR A 21 7.76 1.07 103.24
CA THR A 21 7.13 1.77 104.38
C THR A 21 7.38 3.29 104.39
N SER A 22 7.90 3.86 103.30
CA SER A 22 8.20 5.29 103.25
C SER A 22 8.05 5.91 101.86
N ILE A 23 7.72 7.21 101.81
CA ILE A 23 7.58 8.00 100.58
C ILE A 23 8.32 9.32 100.75
N SER A 24 9.31 9.58 99.90
CA SER A 24 10.03 10.84 99.81
C SER A 24 9.39 11.76 98.78
N LEU A 25 9.17 13.00 99.17
CA LEU A 25 8.49 14.03 98.40
C LEU A 25 9.42 15.21 98.17
N ALA A 26 9.28 15.88 97.04
CA ALA A 26 9.87 17.18 96.78
C ALA A 26 8.83 18.13 96.17
N TRP A 27 8.91 19.41 96.54
CA TRP A 27 8.06 20.47 96.00
C TRP A 27 8.81 21.79 95.90
N THR A 28 8.30 22.70 95.08
CA THR A 28 8.79 24.07 94.97
C THR A 28 8.26 24.90 96.14
N GLN A 29 9.15 25.58 96.87
CA GLN A 29 8.78 26.41 98.01
C GLN A 29 7.85 27.57 97.62
N ALA A 30 6.90 27.89 98.48
CA ALA A 30 6.08 29.09 98.38
C ALA A 30 6.93 30.35 98.57
N LYS A 31 6.73 31.37 97.72
CA LYS A 31 7.49 32.63 97.77
C LYS A 31 7.03 33.60 98.87
N GLY A 32 5.84 33.38 99.42
CA GLY A 32 5.24 34.24 100.45
C GLY A 32 5.73 33.92 101.87
N PRO A 33 5.49 34.81 102.86
CA PRO A 33 5.84 34.53 104.25
C PRO A 33 4.86 33.49 104.82
N ILE A 34 5.35 32.29 105.09
CA ILE A 34 4.58 31.20 105.70
C ILE A 34 5.18 30.78 107.04
N ASP A 35 4.39 30.12 107.88
CA ASP A 35 4.84 29.59 109.18
C ASP A 35 5.46 28.19 109.00
N HIS A 36 4.78 27.30 108.27
CA HIS A 36 5.20 25.94 107.94
C HIS A 36 4.38 25.37 106.76
N TYR A 37 4.76 24.19 106.26
CA TYR A 37 3.93 23.38 105.36
C TYR A 37 3.21 22.28 106.15
N ARG A 38 1.95 22.01 105.81
CA ARG A 38 1.19 20.85 106.29
C ARG A 38 1.09 19.84 105.15
N ILE A 39 1.49 18.60 105.42
CA ILE A 39 1.43 17.49 104.49
C ILE A 39 0.39 16.51 105.03
N THR A 40 -0.66 16.28 104.25
CA THR A 40 -1.71 15.30 104.55
C THR A 40 -1.53 14.12 103.62
N PHE A 41 -1.53 12.90 104.14
CA PHE A 41 -1.42 11.67 103.35
C PHE A 41 -2.55 10.73 103.73
N THR A 42 -3.35 10.36 102.73
CA THR A 42 -4.58 9.59 102.92
C THR A 42 -4.47 8.28 102.16
N PRO A 43 -4.42 7.12 102.84
CA PRO A 43 -4.51 5.83 102.15
C PRO A 43 -5.90 5.66 101.55
N ALA A 44 -6.05 4.77 100.58
CA ALA A 44 -7.35 4.42 100.00
C ALA A 44 -8.40 3.94 101.05
N SER A 45 -7.96 3.48 102.23
CA SER A 45 -8.83 3.13 103.37
C SER A 45 -9.48 4.34 104.06
N GLY A 46 -9.06 5.57 103.71
CA GLY A 46 -9.75 6.83 104.02
C GLY A 46 -9.28 7.57 105.27
N MET A 47 -8.43 6.98 106.12
CA MET A 47 -7.98 7.64 107.36
C MET A 47 -6.73 8.50 107.11
N ALA A 48 -6.93 9.80 106.92
CA ALA A 48 -5.85 10.76 106.67
C ALA A 48 -4.93 10.94 107.89
N SER A 49 -3.63 10.94 107.64
CA SER A 49 -2.61 11.30 108.62
C SER A 49 -1.93 12.60 108.19
N GLU A 50 -1.40 13.37 109.16
CA GLU A 50 -0.76 14.66 108.89
C GLU A 50 0.61 14.81 109.54
N VAL A 51 1.48 15.55 108.87
CA VAL A 51 2.80 15.95 109.39
C VAL A 51 3.11 17.38 108.94
N THR A 52 3.87 18.11 109.76
CA THR A 52 4.30 19.47 109.46
C THR A 52 5.78 19.53 109.08
N ALA A 53 6.11 20.30 108.05
CA ALA A 53 7.49 20.58 107.65
C ALA A 53 7.81 22.08 107.84
N PRO A 54 9.00 22.44 108.37
CA PRO A 54 9.42 23.84 108.49
C PRO A 54 9.36 24.61 107.16
N LYS A 55 9.14 25.93 107.24
CA LYS A 55 8.98 26.81 106.07
C LYS A 55 10.15 26.81 105.07
N ASP A 56 11.36 26.45 105.51
CA ASP A 56 12.58 26.41 104.72
C ASP A 56 12.81 25.06 104.00
N LYS A 57 11.95 24.07 104.23
CA LYS A 57 12.04 22.75 103.58
C LYS A 57 11.28 22.73 102.25
N SER A 58 11.86 22.00 101.29
CA SER A 58 11.29 21.68 99.98
C SER A 58 11.17 20.17 99.73
N GLU A 59 11.48 19.37 100.74
CA GLU A 59 11.47 17.91 100.69
C GLU A 59 11.07 17.35 102.06
N LEU A 60 10.42 16.19 102.05
CA LEU A 60 10.06 15.44 103.26
C LEU A 60 9.94 13.96 102.93
N THR A 61 10.37 13.11 103.87
CA THR A 61 10.11 11.66 103.79
C THR A 61 9.06 11.28 104.83
N LEU A 62 7.93 10.80 104.35
CA LEU A 62 6.90 10.15 105.16
C LEU A 62 7.37 8.74 105.50
N SER A 63 7.32 8.35 106.77
CA SER A 63 7.74 7.02 107.26
C SER A 63 6.56 6.32 107.95
N ASP A 64 6.71 5.04 108.29
CA ASP A 64 5.69 4.22 108.95
C ASP A 64 4.39 4.09 108.14
N LEU A 65 4.50 4.09 106.81
CA LEU A 65 3.38 3.85 105.89
C LEU A 65 3.14 2.35 105.69
N ASP A 66 1.89 1.98 105.38
CA ASP A 66 1.49 0.60 105.12
C ASP A 66 2.10 0.11 103.78
N PRO A 67 2.77 -1.06 103.72
CA PRO A 67 3.31 -1.60 102.48
C PRO A 67 2.29 -1.85 101.38
N GLY A 68 2.68 -1.59 100.13
CA GLY A 68 1.85 -1.86 98.95
C GLY A 68 0.56 -1.04 98.88
N THR A 69 0.54 0.14 99.51
CA THR A 69 -0.65 0.97 99.67
C THR A 69 -0.53 2.27 98.89
N GLU A 70 -1.63 2.65 98.21
CA GLU A 70 -1.75 3.91 97.49
C GLU A 70 -2.20 5.02 98.46
N TYR A 71 -1.47 6.13 98.45
CA TYR A 71 -1.70 7.33 99.25
C TYR A 71 -1.93 8.53 98.35
N THR A 72 -3.00 9.27 98.58
CA THR A 72 -3.15 10.63 98.05
C THR A 72 -2.51 11.60 99.04
N ILE A 73 -1.46 12.28 98.60
CA ILE A 73 -0.64 13.17 99.41
C ILE A 73 -0.87 14.60 98.97
N SER A 74 -1.27 15.48 99.87
CA SER A 74 -1.41 16.92 99.62
C SER A 74 -0.49 17.75 100.49
N VAL A 75 0.10 18.78 99.90
CA VAL A 75 0.94 19.77 100.60
C VAL A 75 0.28 21.13 100.48
N ILE A 76 0.03 21.77 101.63
CA ILE A 76 -0.43 23.15 101.75
C ILE A 76 0.58 23.99 102.54
N ALA A 77 0.66 25.28 102.23
CA ALA A 77 1.41 26.23 103.03
C ALA A 77 0.46 26.98 103.97
N GLU A 78 0.87 27.19 105.23
CA GLU A 78 0.02 27.82 106.25
C GLU A 78 0.66 29.06 106.86
N ARG A 79 -0.15 30.08 107.13
CA ARG A 79 0.23 31.28 107.87
C ARG A 79 -0.91 31.75 108.78
N GLY A 80 -0.79 31.52 110.09
CA GLY A 80 -1.87 31.74 111.05
C GLY A 80 -3.14 30.98 110.67
N ARG A 81 -4.23 31.70 110.36
CA ARG A 81 -5.51 31.11 109.90
C ARG A 81 -5.66 31.07 108.37
N GLN A 82 -4.64 31.46 107.60
CA GLN A 82 -4.67 31.40 106.14
C GLN A 82 -3.97 30.14 105.65
N GLN A 83 -4.56 29.49 104.66
CA GLN A 83 -4.03 28.33 103.96
C GLN A 83 -3.88 28.65 102.47
N SER A 84 -2.87 28.08 101.82
CA SER A 84 -2.76 28.10 100.36
C SER A 84 -3.72 27.08 99.72
N LEU A 85 -3.79 27.06 98.39
CA LEU A 85 -4.34 25.91 97.68
C LEU A 85 -3.46 24.69 97.92
N GLU A 86 -4.04 23.51 97.82
CA GLU A 86 -3.32 22.24 97.92
C GLU A 86 -2.63 21.87 96.61
N SER A 87 -1.41 21.36 96.72
CA SER A 87 -0.76 20.62 95.65
C SER A 87 -0.84 19.14 96.02
N THR A 88 -1.43 18.34 95.13
CA THR A 88 -1.70 16.91 95.40
C THR A 88 -0.90 16.02 94.46
N VAL A 89 -0.42 14.89 94.97
CA VAL A 89 0.22 13.82 94.19
C VAL A 89 -0.25 12.47 94.74
N ASP A 90 -0.49 11.51 93.85
CA ASP A 90 -0.70 10.13 94.24
C ASP A 90 0.65 9.40 94.33
N ALA A 91 0.84 8.66 95.40
CA ALA A 91 2.08 7.97 95.71
C ALA A 91 1.79 6.56 96.21
N PHE A 92 2.72 5.63 96.03
CA PHE A 92 2.56 4.23 96.42
C PHE A 92 3.75 3.81 97.26
N THR A 93 3.53 3.11 98.37
CA THR A 93 4.61 2.53 99.18
C THR A 93 5.20 1.31 98.48
N GLY A 94 6.47 1.42 98.12
CA GLY A 94 7.20 0.42 97.33
C GLY A 94 7.13 0.75 95.84
N PHE A 95 6.94 -0.28 95.00
CA PHE A 95 6.78 -0.13 93.56
C PHE A 95 5.34 -0.40 93.17
N ARG A 96 4.66 0.57 92.55
CA ARG A 96 3.42 0.33 91.83
C ARG A 96 3.77 -0.37 90.51
N PRO A 97 3.55 -1.69 90.37
CA PRO A 97 3.93 -2.40 89.16
C PRO A 97 3.00 -1.99 88.02
N ILE A 98 3.48 -2.19 86.79
CA ILE A 98 2.63 -2.11 85.61
C ILE A 98 1.61 -3.25 85.71
N THR A 99 0.32 -2.93 85.61
CA THR A 99 -0.76 -3.92 85.85
C THR A 99 -1.18 -4.67 84.60
N GLN A 100 -0.94 -4.10 83.41
CA GLN A 100 -1.36 -4.68 82.14
C GLN A 100 -0.47 -4.20 80.99
N LEU A 101 -0.26 -5.08 80.01
CA LEU A 101 0.31 -4.75 78.72
C LEU A 101 -0.81 -4.66 77.69
N HIS A 102 -0.83 -3.58 76.92
CA HIS A 102 -1.77 -3.39 75.81
C HIS A 102 -1.05 -3.63 74.49
N PHE A 103 -1.55 -4.58 73.71
CA PHE A 103 -1.02 -4.92 72.40
C PHE A 103 -1.87 -4.26 71.31
N SER A 104 -1.21 -3.60 70.35
CA SER A 104 -1.87 -2.94 69.22
C SER A 104 -1.03 -3.10 67.94
N HIS A 105 -1.63 -2.83 66.78
CA HIS A 105 -0.95 -2.92 65.48
C HIS A 105 -0.19 -4.23 65.28
N VAL A 106 -0.86 -5.35 65.59
CA VAL A 106 -0.28 -6.69 65.47
C VAL A 106 -0.24 -7.08 63.99
N THR A 107 0.96 -7.26 63.45
CA THR A 107 1.20 -7.79 62.11
C THR A 107 1.76 -9.21 62.22
N SER A 108 2.13 -9.81 61.10
CA SER A 108 2.81 -11.10 61.09
C SER A 108 4.24 -11.08 61.62
N SER A 109 4.87 -9.90 61.72
CA SER A 109 6.28 -9.77 62.09
C SER A 109 6.57 -8.67 63.11
N SER A 110 5.56 -7.90 63.51
CA SER A 110 5.72 -6.81 64.47
C SER A 110 4.46 -6.61 65.32
N LEU A 111 4.63 -5.96 66.45
CA LEU A 111 3.52 -5.50 67.29
C LEU A 111 3.94 -4.29 68.12
N ASN A 112 2.96 -3.48 68.52
CA ASN A 112 3.16 -2.38 69.44
C ASN A 112 2.65 -2.76 70.83
N ILE A 113 3.45 -2.44 71.84
CA ILE A 113 3.15 -2.67 73.25
C ILE A 113 3.07 -1.29 73.91
N THR A 114 2.02 -1.05 74.68
CA THR A 114 1.88 0.13 75.53
C THR A 114 1.62 -0.30 76.97
N TRP A 115 2.02 0.54 77.92
CA TRP A 115 1.86 0.29 79.36
C TRP A 115 1.61 1.60 80.12
N SER A 116 1.12 1.47 81.36
CA SER A 116 0.92 2.58 82.29
C SER A 116 2.21 2.95 83.02
N ASP A 117 2.29 4.18 83.52
CA ASP A 117 3.47 4.66 84.27
C ASP A 117 3.60 3.98 85.63
N PRO A 118 4.78 3.44 85.98
CA PRO A 118 5.05 2.99 87.34
C PRO A 118 5.22 4.19 88.28
N SER A 119 4.94 3.98 89.56
CA SER A 119 5.18 4.95 90.63
C SER A 119 5.98 4.26 91.74
N PRO A 120 7.18 4.75 92.13
CA PRO A 120 7.87 5.91 91.57
C PRO A 120 8.28 5.70 90.09
N PRO A 121 8.58 6.78 89.33
CA PRO A 121 8.98 6.67 87.93
C PRO A 121 10.21 5.77 87.76
N ALA A 122 10.17 4.85 86.79
CA ALA A 122 11.29 3.97 86.49
C ALA A 122 12.47 4.72 85.89
N ASP A 123 13.70 4.30 86.20
CA ASP A 123 14.93 4.78 85.56
C ASP A 123 15.16 4.11 84.20
N ARG A 124 14.69 2.87 84.07
CA ARG A 124 14.69 2.09 82.82
C ARG A 124 13.65 0.97 82.88
N PHE A 125 13.29 0.44 81.72
CA PHE A 125 12.48 -0.77 81.60
C PHE A 125 13.26 -1.89 80.94
N ILE A 126 13.04 -3.12 81.39
CA ILE A 126 13.58 -4.33 80.77
C ILE A 126 12.41 -5.08 80.14
N LEU A 127 12.40 -5.14 78.80
CA LEU A 127 11.40 -5.84 78.01
C LEU A 127 12.00 -7.15 77.49
N ASN A 128 11.42 -8.26 77.92
CA ASN A 128 11.79 -9.60 77.49
C ASN A 128 10.67 -10.19 76.64
N TYR A 129 11.03 -10.91 75.58
CA TYR A 129 10.06 -11.62 74.76
C TYR A 129 10.65 -12.88 74.14
N ASN A 130 9.82 -13.92 74.04
CA ASN A 130 10.16 -15.19 73.41
C ASN A 130 8.91 -15.84 72.80
N PRO A 131 9.06 -16.63 71.72
CA PRO A 131 8.00 -17.55 71.29
C PRO A 131 7.64 -18.50 72.45
N ARG A 132 6.37 -18.79 72.65
CA ARG A 132 5.88 -19.66 73.74
C ARG A 132 6.57 -21.02 73.78
N ASP A 133 6.91 -21.56 72.62
CA ASP A 133 7.54 -22.89 72.47
C ASP A 133 9.07 -22.85 72.50
N LYS A 134 9.70 -21.69 72.76
CA LYS A 134 11.15 -21.53 72.82
C LYS A 134 11.57 -20.89 74.14
N GLU A 135 12.61 -21.43 74.76
CA GLU A 135 13.17 -20.87 76.01
C GLU A 135 14.09 -19.66 75.76
N GLU A 136 14.56 -19.48 74.53
CA GLU A 136 15.45 -18.37 74.17
C GLU A 136 14.73 -17.02 74.28
N THR A 137 15.10 -16.24 75.29
CA THR A 137 14.51 -14.95 75.58
C THR A 137 15.34 -13.83 74.98
N LYS A 138 14.71 -12.98 74.17
CA LYS A 138 15.28 -11.73 73.69
C LYS A 138 14.99 -10.62 74.68
N GLN A 139 16.02 -9.87 75.05
CA GLN A 139 15.92 -8.76 76.00
C GLN A 139 16.22 -7.42 75.32
N VAL A 140 15.40 -6.41 75.64
CA VAL A 140 15.56 -5.02 75.19
C VAL A 140 15.48 -4.11 76.40
N THR A 141 16.48 -3.26 76.61
CA THR A 141 16.47 -2.23 77.64
C THR A 141 15.92 -0.93 77.04
N LEU A 142 14.92 -0.34 77.69
CA LEU A 142 14.25 0.88 77.28
C LEU A 142 14.46 2.00 78.31
N ASP A 143 14.52 3.24 77.85
CA ASP A 143 14.70 4.40 78.72
C ASP A 143 13.44 4.72 79.55
N ALA A 144 13.63 5.39 80.70
CA ALA A 144 12.59 5.87 81.62
C ALA A 144 11.42 6.63 80.95
N THR A 145 11.67 7.32 79.84
CA THR A 145 10.71 8.19 79.15
C THR A 145 9.79 7.43 78.19
N LYS A 146 10.08 6.16 77.90
CA LYS A 146 9.28 5.36 76.98
C LYS A 146 7.95 4.95 77.63
N ARG A 147 6.89 4.96 76.82
CA ARG A 147 5.52 4.54 77.17
C ARG A 147 4.99 3.45 76.22
N HIS A 148 5.79 3.12 75.22
CA HIS A 148 5.49 2.15 74.21
C HIS A 148 6.78 1.55 73.65
N ALA A 149 6.69 0.35 73.11
CA ALA A 149 7.74 -0.33 72.37
C ALA A 149 7.16 -1.03 71.14
N THR A 150 7.91 -1.03 70.06
CA THR A 150 7.61 -1.82 68.86
C THR A 150 8.56 -3.00 68.81
N LEU A 151 8.01 -4.21 68.84
CA LEU A 151 8.76 -5.42 68.56
C LEU A 151 8.70 -5.71 67.07
N SER A 152 9.82 -6.07 66.45
CA SER A 152 9.93 -6.39 65.02
C SER A 152 10.75 -7.66 64.80
N GLY A 153 10.64 -8.26 63.61
CA GLY A 153 11.33 -9.52 63.29
C GLY A 153 10.75 -10.74 64.01
N LEU A 154 9.46 -10.69 64.33
CA LEU A 154 8.71 -11.81 64.93
C LEU A 154 8.32 -12.85 63.86
N GLN A 155 8.06 -14.08 64.30
CA GLN A 155 7.60 -15.16 63.43
C GLN A 155 6.08 -15.07 63.23
N PRO A 156 5.55 -15.29 62.01
CA PRO A 156 4.10 -15.27 61.73
C PRO A 156 3.32 -16.33 62.49
N SER A 157 2.05 -16.05 62.80
CA SER A 157 1.12 -16.97 63.47
C SER A 157 1.71 -17.67 64.71
N THR A 158 2.55 -16.96 65.45
CA THR A 158 3.31 -17.49 66.58
C THR A 158 2.89 -16.75 67.84
N GLU A 159 2.58 -17.50 68.92
CA GLU A 159 2.30 -16.92 70.22
C GLU A 159 3.60 -16.49 70.90
N TYR A 160 3.68 -15.22 71.29
CA TYR A 160 4.80 -14.65 72.03
C TYR A 160 4.39 -14.39 73.47
N ILE A 161 5.27 -14.78 74.40
CA ILE A 161 5.22 -14.36 75.79
C ILE A 161 6.09 -13.10 75.89
N VAL A 162 5.52 -12.04 76.45
CA VAL A 162 6.18 -10.74 76.61
C VAL A 162 6.12 -10.37 78.07
N SER A 163 7.28 -10.08 78.67
CA SER A 163 7.36 -9.61 80.05
C SER A 163 8.06 -8.26 80.15
N LEU A 164 7.52 -7.34 80.94
CA LEU A 164 8.10 -6.02 81.18
C LEU A 164 8.41 -5.84 82.67
N VAL A 165 9.61 -5.36 82.96
CA VAL A 165 10.09 -5.07 84.32
C VAL A 165 10.47 -3.59 84.41
N ALA A 166 9.94 -2.89 85.40
CA ALA A 166 10.33 -1.52 85.72
C ALA A 166 11.47 -1.53 86.75
N VAL A 167 12.53 -0.74 86.51
CA VAL A 167 13.71 -0.68 87.39
C VAL A 167 13.89 0.76 87.87
N HIS A 168 14.04 0.96 89.18
CA HIS A 168 14.37 2.26 89.78
C HIS A 168 15.40 2.06 90.91
N GLY A 169 16.55 2.71 90.78
CA GLY A 169 17.70 2.50 91.65
C GLY A 169 18.17 1.03 91.65
N LEU A 170 18.16 0.41 92.83
CA LEU A 170 18.55 -0.99 93.05
C LEU A 170 17.36 -1.96 93.10
N VAL A 171 16.14 -1.46 92.95
CA VAL A 171 14.91 -2.25 93.11
C VAL A 171 14.23 -2.40 91.75
N SER A 172 13.66 -3.59 91.51
CA SER A 172 12.92 -3.92 90.29
C SER A 172 11.51 -4.38 90.67
N SER A 173 10.53 -4.06 89.82
CA SER A 173 9.17 -4.59 89.98
C SER A 173 9.11 -6.10 89.69
N GLU A 174 8.06 -6.76 90.16
CA GLU A 174 7.66 -8.05 89.60
C GLU A 174 7.37 -7.92 88.09
N PRO A 175 7.68 -8.94 87.27
CA PRO A 175 7.45 -8.89 85.83
C PRO A 175 5.97 -8.95 85.51
N ILE A 176 5.46 -7.97 84.75
CA ILE A 176 4.14 -8.09 84.14
C ILE A 176 4.27 -8.91 82.86
N VAL A 177 3.49 -9.98 82.75
CA VAL A 177 3.52 -10.90 81.61
C VAL A 177 2.23 -10.79 80.81
N GLY A 178 2.34 -10.67 79.49
CA GLY A 178 1.24 -10.78 78.55
C GLY A 178 1.58 -11.77 77.44
N SER A 179 0.56 -12.39 76.85
CA SER A 179 0.73 -13.19 75.62
C SER A 179 -0.05 -12.61 74.46
N ILE A 180 0.49 -12.74 73.26
CA ILE A 180 -0.11 -12.24 72.03
C ILE A 180 0.33 -13.10 70.86
N THR A 181 -0.58 -13.39 69.93
CA THR A 181 -0.28 -14.15 68.71
C THR A 181 -0.09 -13.18 67.54
N THR A 182 1.03 -13.29 66.83
CA THR A 182 1.27 -12.53 65.59
C THR A 182 0.32 -12.95 64.49
N GLY A 183 0.05 -12.05 63.55
CA GLY A 183 -0.86 -12.34 62.44
C GLY A 183 -0.30 -13.32 61.41
N ILE A 184 -1.12 -13.72 60.45
CA ILE A 184 -0.70 -14.47 59.26
C ILE A 184 0.13 -13.60 58.31
N ASP A 185 1.21 -14.16 57.74
CA ASP A 185 2.07 -13.43 56.81
C ASP A 185 1.48 -13.32 55.40
N PRO A 186 1.73 -12.18 54.72
CA PRO A 186 1.36 -12.04 53.33
C PRO A 186 2.22 -12.95 52.44
N PRO A 187 1.73 -13.30 51.24
CA PRO A 187 2.56 -13.93 50.22
C PRO A 187 3.76 -13.05 49.85
N LYS A 188 4.86 -13.67 49.45
CA LYS A 188 6.12 -12.97 49.15
C LYS A 188 6.41 -12.99 47.64
N ASN A 189 7.26 -12.08 47.19
CA ASN A 189 7.77 -12.04 45.80
C ASN A 189 6.66 -12.05 44.74
N LEU A 190 5.63 -11.20 44.91
CA LEU A 190 4.59 -11.04 43.90
C LEU A 190 5.20 -10.50 42.61
N THR A 191 5.12 -11.29 41.54
CA THR A 191 5.65 -10.97 40.21
C THR A 191 4.58 -11.21 39.14
N MET A 192 4.74 -10.54 38.00
CA MET A 192 3.85 -10.67 36.86
C MET A 192 4.57 -11.34 35.70
N GLY A 193 3.89 -12.23 35.00
CA GLY A 193 4.34 -12.84 33.76
C GLY A 193 3.19 -13.04 32.77
N ASN A 194 3.54 -13.42 31.55
CA ASN A 194 2.59 -13.69 30.45
C ASN A 194 1.50 -12.61 30.31
N VAL A 195 1.93 -11.35 30.27
CA VAL A 195 1.04 -10.19 30.13
C VAL A 195 0.54 -10.11 28.69
N THR A 196 -0.76 -10.28 28.48
CA THR A 196 -1.44 -10.09 27.19
C THR A 196 -2.27 -8.80 27.22
N LYS A 197 -3.02 -8.55 26.14
CA LYS A 197 -3.97 -7.44 26.07
C LYS A 197 -5.15 -7.56 27.03
N ASP A 198 -5.46 -8.77 27.48
CA ASP A 198 -6.67 -9.10 28.22
C ASP A 198 -6.43 -10.04 29.41
N SER A 199 -5.17 -10.39 29.69
CA SER A 199 -4.82 -11.28 30.79
C SER A 199 -3.43 -11.02 31.37
N VAL A 200 -3.25 -11.40 32.63
CA VAL A 200 -1.96 -11.36 33.33
C VAL A 200 -1.87 -12.59 34.22
N VAL A 201 -0.72 -13.25 34.24
CA VAL A 201 -0.43 -14.30 35.22
C VAL A 201 0.39 -13.70 36.36
N ILE A 202 -0.09 -13.85 37.58
CA ILE A 202 0.62 -13.45 38.79
C ILE A 202 1.26 -14.67 39.46
N PHE A 203 2.46 -14.50 39.99
CA PHE A 203 3.24 -15.53 40.67
C PHE A 203 3.69 -15.02 42.04
N TRP A 204 3.72 -15.89 43.04
CA TRP A 204 4.16 -15.54 44.40
C TRP A 204 4.76 -16.74 45.13
N ALA A 205 5.48 -16.47 46.21
CA ALA A 205 5.93 -17.49 47.16
C ALA A 205 4.93 -17.62 48.32
N PRO A 206 4.65 -18.86 48.78
CA PRO A 206 3.66 -19.11 49.81
C PRO A 206 4.07 -18.51 51.17
N PRO A 207 3.10 -18.05 51.99
CA PRO A 207 3.29 -17.70 53.40
C PRO A 207 3.83 -18.85 54.26
N ILE A 208 4.39 -18.52 55.42
CA ILE A 208 4.87 -19.49 56.42
C ILE A 208 3.72 -19.96 57.31
N ALA A 209 2.85 -19.04 57.73
CA ALA A 209 1.69 -19.38 58.54
C ALA A 209 0.70 -20.26 57.76
N ALA A 210 -0.04 -21.13 58.44
CA ALA A 210 -1.16 -21.84 57.81
C ALA A 210 -2.35 -20.88 57.59
N PHE A 211 -3.00 -20.98 56.44
CA PHE A 211 -4.14 -20.17 55.99
C PHE A 211 -5.09 -20.99 55.10
N ASP A 212 -6.31 -20.47 54.87
CA ASP A 212 -7.38 -21.19 54.18
C ASP A 212 -7.33 -20.99 52.65
N HIS A 213 -7.14 -19.75 52.20
CA HIS A 213 -7.08 -19.38 50.79
C HIS A 213 -6.38 -18.02 50.62
N TYR A 214 -5.97 -17.71 49.39
CA TYR A 214 -5.55 -16.37 49.02
C TYR A 214 -6.74 -15.53 48.55
N ARG A 215 -6.69 -14.22 48.79
CA ARG A 215 -7.58 -13.24 48.16
C ARG A 215 -6.79 -12.43 47.14
N VAL A 216 -7.08 -12.64 45.86
CA VAL A 216 -6.56 -11.81 44.77
C VAL A 216 -7.56 -10.68 44.53
N SER A 217 -7.13 -9.43 44.58
CA SER A 217 -7.96 -8.28 44.22
C SER A 217 -7.24 -7.40 43.20
N TYR A 218 -7.93 -6.97 42.16
CA TYR A 218 -7.36 -6.15 41.10
C TYR A 218 -8.29 -4.99 40.74
N ARG A 219 -7.71 -3.85 40.39
CA ARG A 219 -8.48 -2.66 39.97
C ARG A 219 -7.72 -1.85 38.93
N SER A 220 -8.45 -1.30 37.96
CA SER A 220 -7.96 -0.22 37.11
C SER A 220 -8.27 1.13 37.75
N ALA A 221 -7.60 2.20 37.31
CA ALA A 221 -7.79 3.54 37.88
C ALA A 221 -9.23 4.07 37.78
N GLN A 222 -10.01 3.57 36.82
CA GLN A 222 -11.38 3.99 36.53
C GLN A 222 -12.42 2.91 36.89
N GLY A 223 -11.97 1.72 37.30
CA GLY A 223 -12.81 0.53 37.49
C GLY A 223 -13.12 0.22 38.95
N ARG A 224 -14.14 -0.62 39.16
CA ARG A 224 -14.41 -1.24 40.45
C ARG A 224 -13.31 -2.26 40.77
N ALA A 225 -12.95 -2.38 42.05
CA ALA A 225 -12.07 -3.45 42.49
C ALA A 225 -12.81 -4.78 42.47
N ASP A 226 -12.33 -5.71 41.66
CA ASP A 226 -12.76 -7.10 41.64
C ASP A 226 -11.91 -7.89 42.62
N SER A 227 -12.48 -8.96 43.19
CA SER A 227 -11.76 -9.86 44.09
C SER A 227 -12.18 -11.31 43.88
N THR A 228 -11.26 -12.23 44.09
CA THR A 228 -11.48 -13.67 43.93
C THR A 228 -10.68 -14.45 44.97
N ALA A 229 -11.29 -15.51 45.51
CA ALA A 229 -10.64 -16.46 46.39
C ALA A 229 -9.88 -17.50 45.55
N VAL A 230 -8.62 -17.74 45.87
CA VAL A 230 -7.73 -18.67 45.18
C VAL A 230 -7.22 -19.71 46.18
N ALA A 231 -7.16 -20.98 45.79
CA ALA A 231 -6.78 -22.08 46.67
C ALA A 231 -5.39 -21.86 47.32
N ASN A 232 -5.16 -22.39 48.52
CA ASN A 232 -3.94 -22.16 49.29
C ASN A 232 -2.73 -22.98 48.81
N ASP A 233 -2.94 -23.98 47.96
CA ASP A 233 -1.94 -24.90 47.42
C ASP A 233 -1.31 -24.44 46.09
N VAL A 234 -1.79 -23.32 45.52
CA VAL A 234 -1.24 -22.75 44.29
C VAL A 234 -0.33 -21.55 44.56
N THR A 235 0.60 -21.32 43.63
CA THR A 235 1.56 -20.20 43.67
C THR A 235 1.47 -19.30 42.44
N GLU A 236 0.45 -19.52 41.61
CA GLU A 236 0.16 -18.74 40.41
C GLU A 236 -1.35 -18.60 40.19
N TYR A 237 -1.76 -17.51 39.52
CA TYR A 237 -3.14 -17.28 39.13
C TYR A 237 -3.24 -16.42 37.88
N SER A 238 -4.13 -16.78 36.96
CA SER A 238 -4.38 -16.05 35.72
C SER A 238 -5.60 -15.14 35.87
N LEU A 239 -5.36 -13.83 35.80
CA LEU A 239 -6.39 -12.82 35.64
C LEU A 239 -6.74 -12.71 34.16
N SER A 240 -8.03 -12.73 33.83
CA SER A 240 -8.54 -12.67 32.45
C SER A 240 -9.65 -11.63 32.31
N ARG A 241 -10.02 -11.30 31.07
CA ARG A 241 -11.01 -10.27 30.72
C ARG A 241 -10.62 -8.86 31.18
N LEU A 242 -9.31 -8.59 31.16
CA LEU A 242 -8.78 -7.26 31.39
C LEU A 242 -8.94 -6.40 30.12
N GLN A 243 -8.92 -5.08 30.29
CA GLN A 243 -8.93 -4.13 29.18
C GLN A 243 -7.52 -3.94 28.63
N PRO A 244 -7.35 -3.89 27.29
CA PRO A 244 -6.08 -3.55 26.65
C PRO A 244 -5.54 -2.17 27.08
N ALA A 245 -4.21 -1.99 26.96
CA ALA A 245 -3.52 -0.73 27.25
C ALA A 245 -3.89 -0.06 28.59
N THR A 246 -4.24 -0.87 29.60
CA THR A 246 -4.82 -0.39 30.86
C THR A 246 -3.91 -0.71 32.04
N LYS A 247 -3.73 0.27 32.92
CA LYS A 247 -2.99 0.12 34.18
C LYS A 247 -3.85 -0.58 35.24
N TYR A 248 -3.35 -1.69 35.77
CA TYR A 248 -3.96 -2.43 36.88
C TYR A 248 -3.06 -2.42 38.12
N GLU A 249 -3.66 -2.17 39.28
CA GLU A 249 -3.08 -2.48 40.59
C GLU A 249 -3.62 -3.82 41.05
N ILE A 250 -2.75 -4.81 41.20
CA ILE A 250 -3.09 -6.15 41.66
C ILE A 250 -2.56 -6.32 43.08
N SER A 251 -3.40 -6.82 43.96
CA SER A 251 -3.12 -7.04 45.37
C SER A 251 -3.45 -8.47 45.77
N LEU A 252 -2.66 -9.01 46.68
CA LEU A 252 -2.74 -10.38 47.16
C LEU A 252 -2.59 -10.41 48.69
N SER A 253 -3.45 -11.16 49.36
CA SER A 253 -3.40 -11.41 50.81
C SER A 253 -3.72 -12.87 51.12
N SER A 254 -3.23 -13.38 52.25
CA SER A 254 -3.62 -14.68 52.79
C SER A 254 -4.79 -14.49 53.77
N VAL A 255 -5.74 -15.43 53.78
CA VAL A 255 -6.96 -15.36 54.58
C VAL A 255 -7.10 -16.63 55.42
N ARG A 256 -7.37 -16.46 56.72
CA ARG A 256 -7.67 -17.55 57.67
C ARG A 256 -8.89 -17.19 58.51
N GLY A 257 -10.03 -17.83 58.26
CA GLY A 257 -11.29 -17.53 58.92
C GLY A 257 -11.73 -16.07 58.69
N ARG A 258 -11.63 -15.24 59.73
CA ARG A 258 -11.91 -13.78 59.67
C ARG A 258 -10.64 -12.92 59.67
N GLU A 259 -9.48 -13.54 59.77
CA GLU A 259 -8.18 -12.89 59.75
C GLU A 259 -7.69 -12.78 58.30
N GLU A 260 -7.13 -11.63 57.94
CA GLU A 260 -6.51 -11.39 56.64
C GLU A 260 -5.15 -10.73 56.86
N SER A 261 -4.13 -11.18 56.12
CA SER A 261 -2.80 -10.60 56.19
C SER A 261 -2.78 -9.15 55.69
N GLU A 262 -1.65 -8.48 55.87
CA GLU A 262 -1.35 -7.31 55.06
C GLU A 262 -1.41 -7.66 53.56
N ARG A 263 -1.64 -6.68 52.70
CA ARG A 263 -1.70 -6.91 51.25
C ARG A 263 -0.34 -6.63 50.62
N VAL A 264 0.13 -7.53 49.77
CA VAL A 264 1.21 -7.22 48.82
C VAL A 264 0.57 -6.71 47.54
N SER A 265 1.02 -5.56 47.03
CA SER A 265 0.51 -4.99 45.78
C SER A 265 1.62 -4.76 44.77
N SER A 266 1.26 -4.83 43.49
CA SER A 266 2.14 -4.49 42.37
C SER A 266 1.30 -3.98 41.19
N ILE A 267 1.94 -3.23 40.31
CA ILE A 267 1.30 -2.54 39.18
C ILE A 267 1.75 -3.19 37.88
N VAL A 268 0.81 -3.40 36.96
CA VAL A 268 1.07 -3.92 35.61
C VAL A 268 0.25 -3.16 34.58
N TYR A 269 0.80 -3.03 33.37
CA TYR A 269 0.09 -2.52 32.20
C TYR A 269 -0.24 -3.71 31.29
N THR A 270 -1.51 -3.88 30.93
CA THR A 270 -1.89 -4.86 29.89
C THR A 270 -1.33 -4.40 28.54
N ALA A 271 -1.03 -5.35 27.66
CA ALA A 271 -0.52 -5.03 26.33
C ALA A 271 -1.57 -4.25 25.52
N MET A 272 -1.12 -3.46 24.55
CA MET A 272 -2.02 -2.81 23.60
C MET A 272 -2.53 -3.84 22.59
N ASP A 273 -3.82 -3.80 22.26
CA ASP A 273 -4.38 -4.64 21.21
C ASP A 273 -4.04 -4.08 19.81
N HIS A 274 -3.91 -4.98 18.84
CA HIS A 274 -3.53 -4.62 17.47
C HIS A 274 -4.74 -4.29 16.60
N PRO A 275 -4.54 -3.58 15.47
CA PRO A 275 -5.59 -3.40 14.48
C PRO A 275 -6.02 -4.77 13.90
N LEU A 276 -7.19 -4.82 13.27
CA LEU A 276 -7.75 -6.07 12.71
C LEU A 276 -8.04 -5.93 11.22
N GLY A 277 -7.94 -7.03 10.48
CA GLY A 277 -8.40 -7.10 9.10
C GLY A 277 -7.61 -6.21 8.12
N LEU A 278 -6.30 -6.05 8.34
CA LEU A 278 -5.44 -5.35 7.37
C LEU A 278 -5.48 -6.06 6.01
N THR A 279 -5.97 -5.34 5.01
CA THR A 279 -6.11 -5.83 3.64
C THR A 279 -5.62 -4.78 2.65
N ALA A 280 -5.09 -5.25 1.52
CA ALA A 280 -4.78 -4.41 0.37
C ALA A 280 -5.87 -4.61 -0.68
N THR A 281 -6.61 -3.55 -0.99
CA THR A 281 -7.68 -3.52 -2.00
C THR A 281 -7.32 -2.53 -3.10
N ASN A 282 -8.10 -2.48 -4.18
CA ASN A 282 -7.88 -1.58 -5.31
C ASN A 282 -6.44 -1.60 -5.85
N VAL A 283 -5.83 -2.78 -5.91
CA VAL A 283 -4.45 -2.95 -6.34
C VAL A 283 -4.34 -2.64 -7.84
N THR A 284 -3.48 -1.69 -8.17
CA THR A 284 -3.12 -1.31 -9.53
C THR A 284 -1.65 -1.69 -9.80
N PRO A 285 -1.09 -1.41 -10.99
CA PRO A 285 0.33 -1.63 -11.21
C PRO A 285 1.25 -0.78 -10.32
N THR A 286 0.79 0.38 -9.85
CA THR A 286 1.64 1.34 -9.11
C THR A 286 1.06 1.78 -7.77
N GLU A 287 -0.11 1.28 -7.39
CA GLU A 287 -0.84 1.72 -6.19
C GLU A 287 -1.60 0.58 -5.53
N ALA A 288 -1.90 0.72 -4.24
CA ALA A 288 -2.80 -0.16 -3.50
C ALA A 288 -3.41 0.58 -2.31
N LEU A 289 -4.70 0.34 -2.03
CA LEU A 289 -5.38 0.92 -0.88
C LEU A 289 -5.29 -0.06 0.31
N LEU A 290 -4.63 0.35 1.39
CA LEU A 290 -4.65 -0.39 2.64
C LEU A 290 -5.89 -0.02 3.43
N GLN A 291 -6.58 -1.01 4.00
CA GLN A 291 -7.74 -0.82 4.87
C GLN A 291 -7.65 -1.74 6.08
N TRP A 292 -8.04 -1.24 7.25
CA TRP A 292 -8.03 -1.98 8.52
C TRP A 292 -9.11 -1.47 9.48
N ASN A 293 -9.43 -2.28 10.48
CA ASN A 293 -10.29 -1.90 11.59
C ASN A 293 -9.44 -1.45 12.79
N PRO A 294 -9.81 -0.36 13.47
CA PRO A 294 -9.09 0.12 14.63
C PRO A 294 -9.18 -0.87 15.81
N PRO A 295 -8.17 -0.93 16.69
CA PRO A 295 -8.24 -1.67 17.95
C PRO A 295 -9.23 -1.03 18.94
N LEU A 296 -9.49 -1.71 20.06
CA LEU A 296 -10.27 -1.18 21.17
C LEU A 296 -9.52 -0.11 21.97
N SER A 297 -8.18 -0.23 22.05
CA SER A 297 -7.34 0.80 22.67
C SER A 297 -7.34 2.09 21.86
N GLU A 298 -7.21 3.24 22.53
CA GLU A 298 -6.94 4.50 21.85
C GLU A 298 -5.61 4.42 21.08
N VAL A 299 -5.62 4.89 19.82
CA VAL A 299 -4.46 4.90 18.93
C VAL A 299 -4.08 6.34 18.62
N GLU A 300 -2.81 6.67 18.81
CA GLU A 300 -2.23 7.94 18.40
C GLU A 300 -1.76 7.84 16.95
N ASN A 301 -1.02 6.78 16.60
CA ASN A 301 -0.55 6.54 15.24
C ASN A 301 -0.50 5.04 14.90
N TYR A 302 -0.73 4.72 13.63
CA TYR A 302 -0.35 3.45 13.03
C TYR A 302 1.00 3.58 12.33
N VAL A 303 1.89 2.63 12.58
CA VAL A 303 3.17 2.51 11.88
C VAL A 303 3.05 1.38 10.87
N ILE A 304 3.19 1.71 9.60
CA ILE A 304 3.15 0.78 8.48
C ILE A 304 4.56 0.62 7.94
N VAL A 305 5.04 -0.62 7.80
CA VAL A 305 6.32 -0.94 7.20
C VAL A 305 6.07 -1.77 5.94
N LEU A 306 6.40 -1.17 4.79
CA LEU A 306 6.28 -1.78 3.48
C LEU A 306 7.60 -2.46 3.10
N THR A 307 7.56 -3.77 2.82
CA THR A 307 8.73 -4.58 2.48
C THR A 307 8.63 -5.07 1.04
N HIS A 308 9.74 -4.96 0.30
CA HIS A 308 9.86 -5.36 -1.10
C HIS A 308 11.23 -6.03 -1.34
N TYR A 309 11.26 -7.20 -2.00
CA TYR A 309 12.48 -8.02 -2.22
C TYR A 309 13.38 -8.20 -0.99
N THR A 310 12.80 -8.46 0.19
CA THR A 310 13.52 -8.63 1.47
C THR A 310 14.25 -7.40 2.02
N VAL A 311 14.09 -6.23 1.38
CA VAL A 311 14.52 -4.93 1.91
C VAL A 311 13.29 -4.27 2.56
N ALA A 312 13.38 -3.97 3.86
CA ALA A 312 12.42 -3.08 4.51
C ALA A 312 12.55 -1.71 3.84
N GLY A 313 11.56 -1.34 3.03
CA GLY A 313 11.65 -0.20 2.14
C GLY A 313 11.34 1.11 2.85
N GLU A 314 10.10 1.23 3.33
CA GLU A 314 9.56 2.50 3.82
C GLU A 314 8.74 2.30 5.09
N THR A 315 8.97 3.17 6.08
CA THR A 315 8.17 3.29 7.29
C THR A 315 7.26 4.49 7.16
N ILE A 316 5.96 4.24 7.16
CA ILE A 316 4.91 5.23 6.97
C ILE A 316 4.19 5.40 8.31
N LEU A 317 4.07 6.65 8.75
CA LEU A 317 3.31 7.01 9.95
C LEU A 317 1.94 7.54 9.52
N VAL A 318 0.87 6.93 10.05
CA VAL A 318 -0.51 7.31 9.76
C VAL A 318 -1.20 7.71 11.05
N ASP A 319 -1.92 8.83 11.04
CA ASP A 319 -2.69 9.31 12.19
C ASP A 319 -3.73 8.27 12.64
N GLY A 320 -3.90 8.11 13.96
CA GLY A 320 -4.75 7.10 14.59
C GLY A 320 -6.25 7.21 14.26
N ALA A 321 -6.72 8.35 13.76
CA ALA A 321 -8.11 8.52 13.31
C ALA A 321 -8.39 7.86 11.95
N ASN A 322 -7.35 7.57 11.16
CA ASN A 322 -7.52 6.98 9.83
C ASN A 322 -7.68 5.45 9.90
N GLN A 323 -8.44 4.91 8.95
CA GLN A 323 -8.69 3.47 8.79
C GLN A 323 -8.25 2.94 7.41
N GLU A 324 -7.68 3.83 6.61
CA GLU A 324 -7.17 3.51 5.27
C GLU A 324 -5.95 4.36 4.92
N TYR A 325 -5.13 3.84 3.99
CA TYR A 325 -3.96 4.54 3.47
C TYR A 325 -3.67 4.13 2.03
N GLN A 326 -3.50 5.10 1.13
CA GLN A 326 -3.16 4.85 -0.27
C GLN A 326 -1.64 4.72 -0.43
N LEU A 327 -1.18 3.52 -0.76
CA LEU A 327 0.20 3.30 -1.23
C LEU A 327 0.31 3.75 -2.68
N ILE A 328 1.37 4.49 -2.99
CA ILE A 328 1.66 5.02 -4.33
C ILE A 328 3.11 4.68 -4.73
N ASN A 329 3.45 4.89 -6.00
CA ASN A 329 4.79 4.66 -6.56
C ASN A 329 5.31 3.22 -6.37
N LEU A 330 4.42 2.24 -6.37
CA LEU A 330 4.77 0.82 -6.34
C LEU A 330 5.33 0.38 -7.71
N MET A 331 6.15 -0.67 -7.71
CA MET A 331 6.67 -1.30 -8.92
C MET A 331 5.62 -2.27 -9.48
N PRO A 332 5.34 -2.26 -10.79
CA PRO A 332 4.45 -3.24 -11.42
C PRO A 332 4.92 -4.68 -11.25
N SER A 333 3.96 -5.63 -11.28
CA SER A 333 4.21 -7.07 -11.18
C SER A 333 5.14 -7.49 -10.02
N SER A 334 5.04 -6.81 -8.88
CA SER A 334 5.95 -6.96 -7.74
C SER A 334 5.19 -7.33 -6.47
N SER A 335 5.78 -8.22 -5.67
CA SER A 335 5.17 -8.70 -4.42
C SER A 335 5.61 -7.85 -3.23
N TYR A 336 4.63 -7.41 -2.44
CA TYR A 336 4.81 -6.57 -1.27
C TYR A 336 4.28 -7.27 -0.02
N MET A 337 4.99 -7.08 1.09
CA MET A 337 4.52 -7.43 2.43
C MET A 337 4.36 -6.14 3.24
N VAL A 338 3.14 -5.92 3.73
CA VAL A 338 2.81 -4.79 4.60
C VAL A 338 2.72 -5.31 6.01
N THR A 339 3.48 -4.70 6.91
CA THR A 339 3.37 -4.95 8.35
C THR A 339 2.90 -3.69 9.03
N MET A 340 2.02 -3.80 10.03
CA MET A 340 1.43 -2.66 10.73
C MET A 340 1.35 -2.93 12.23
N TYR A 341 1.57 -1.89 13.04
CA TYR A 341 1.25 -1.91 14.47
C TYR A 341 0.74 -0.53 14.91
N ALA A 342 -0.04 -0.51 15.99
CA ALA A 342 -0.57 0.70 16.60
C ALA A 342 0.34 1.20 17.72
N THR A 343 0.32 2.51 17.95
CA THR A 343 1.09 3.19 18.99
C THR A 343 0.22 4.18 19.75
N ASN A 344 0.47 4.35 21.04
CA ASN A 344 -0.13 5.39 21.88
C ASN A 344 0.86 5.76 22.99
N GLY A 345 1.54 6.91 22.84
CA GLY A 345 2.67 7.27 23.69
C GLY A 345 3.77 6.18 23.70
N PRO A 346 4.14 5.63 24.88
CA PRO A 346 5.15 4.57 24.97
C PRO A 346 4.62 3.15 24.64
N LEU A 347 3.31 2.97 24.46
CA LEU A 347 2.72 1.67 24.21
C LEU A 347 2.74 1.34 22.72
N THR A 348 3.06 0.08 22.41
CA THR A 348 3.03 -0.48 21.05
C THR A 348 2.23 -1.78 21.06
N SER A 349 1.40 -1.98 20.02
CA SER A 349 0.71 -3.25 19.83
C SER A 349 1.65 -4.28 19.19
N SER A 350 1.27 -5.56 19.23
CA SER A 350 1.85 -6.55 18.31
C SER A 350 1.58 -6.18 16.84
N THR A 351 2.36 -6.73 15.92
CA THR A 351 2.22 -6.48 14.48
C THR A 351 1.15 -7.36 13.84
N ILE A 352 0.50 -6.83 12.81
CA ILE A 352 -0.30 -7.57 11.83
C ILE A 352 0.35 -7.43 10.45
N SER A 353 0.08 -8.38 9.56
CA SER A 353 0.66 -8.33 8.22
C SER A 353 -0.30 -8.82 7.14
N THR A 354 -0.12 -8.30 5.93
CA THR A 354 -0.81 -8.76 4.72
C THR A 354 0.15 -8.69 3.55
N ASN A 355 -0.08 -9.53 2.54
CA ASN A 355 0.69 -9.57 1.32
C ASN A 355 -0.19 -9.29 0.11
N PHE A 356 0.37 -8.61 -0.88
CA PHE A 356 -0.29 -8.38 -2.15
C PHE A 356 0.75 -8.28 -3.28
N THR A 357 0.30 -8.46 -4.51
CA THR A 357 1.14 -8.32 -5.70
C THR A 357 0.50 -7.28 -6.61
N THR A 358 1.28 -6.27 -7.01
CA THR A 358 0.83 -5.24 -7.96
C THR A 358 0.54 -5.87 -9.32
N LEU A 359 -0.38 -5.25 -10.07
CA LEU A 359 -0.78 -5.75 -11.38
C LEU A 359 0.31 -5.48 -12.44
N LEU A 360 0.20 -6.19 -13.56
CA LEU A 360 1.03 -5.93 -14.74
C LEU A 360 0.62 -4.58 -15.37
N ASP A 361 1.58 -3.71 -15.63
CA ASP A 361 1.30 -2.42 -16.26
C ASP A 361 1.04 -2.56 -17.76
N PRO A 362 0.08 -1.80 -18.33
CA PRO A 362 -0.23 -1.87 -19.74
C PRO A 362 0.81 -1.12 -20.59
N PRO A 363 1.00 -1.52 -21.85
CA PRO A 363 1.74 -0.71 -22.82
C PRO A 363 1.11 0.68 -22.94
N THR A 364 1.91 1.71 -23.22
CA THR A 364 1.45 3.09 -23.30
C THR A 364 1.62 3.67 -24.71
N ASN A 365 1.01 4.82 -24.99
CA ASN A 365 1.16 5.53 -26.27
C ASN A 365 0.88 4.71 -27.53
N LEU A 366 -0.14 3.84 -27.51
CA LEU A 366 -0.60 3.14 -28.71
C LEU A 366 -1.17 4.12 -29.73
N THR A 367 -0.54 4.21 -30.90
CA THR A 367 -0.92 5.12 -31.98
C THR A 367 -1.05 4.38 -33.31
N ALA A 368 -1.91 4.90 -34.19
CA ALA A 368 -2.06 4.45 -35.57
C ALA A 368 -1.59 5.55 -36.54
N THR A 369 -0.63 5.22 -37.38
CA THR A 369 -0.03 6.12 -38.37
C THR A 369 0.03 5.44 -39.75
N GLU A 370 0.39 6.20 -40.78
CA GLU A 370 0.47 5.70 -42.17
C GLU A 370 -0.76 4.90 -42.63
N VAL A 371 -1.94 5.37 -42.21
CA VAL A 371 -3.20 4.69 -42.49
C VAL A 371 -3.50 4.80 -43.98
N THR A 372 -3.58 3.65 -44.66
CA THR A 372 -3.97 3.54 -46.05
C THR A 372 -5.41 3.06 -46.16
N ARG A 373 -5.86 2.76 -47.37
CA ARG A 373 -7.17 2.13 -47.62
C ARG A 373 -7.24 0.66 -47.17
N ARG A 374 -6.10 0.00 -46.95
CA ARG A 374 -6.03 -1.46 -46.61
C ARG A 374 -5.01 -1.81 -45.53
N SER A 375 -4.34 -0.83 -44.95
CA SER A 375 -3.30 -1.06 -43.95
C SER A 375 -3.20 0.09 -42.97
N ALA A 376 -2.58 -0.16 -41.81
CA ALA A 376 -2.21 0.88 -40.85
C ALA A 376 -0.96 0.43 -40.08
N LEU A 377 -0.06 1.36 -39.77
CA LEU A 377 1.09 1.11 -38.91
C LEU A 377 0.70 1.45 -37.47
N LEU A 378 0.88 0.50 -36.56
CA LEU A 378 0.67 0.69 -35.12
C LEU A 378 2.01 0.76 -34.40
N SER A 379 2.11 1.62 -33.39
CA SER A 379 3.30 1.74 -32.53
C SER A 379 2.92 2.06 -31.09
N TRP A 380 3.70 1.61 -30.12
CA TRP A 380 3.48 1.79 -28.68
C TRP A 380 4.80 1.87 -27.91
N GLN A 381 4.71 2.23 -26.63
CA GLN A 381 5.80 2.14 -25.65
C GLN A 381 5.62 0.89 -24.78
N PRO A 382 6.71 0.15 -24.49
CA PRO A 382 6.65 -1.05 -23.69
C PRO A 382 6.30 -0.74 -22.22
N PRO A 383 5.71 -1.70 -21.49
CA PRO A 383 5.51 -1.60 -20.05
C PRO A 383 6.85 -1.64 -19.29
N MET A 384 6.82 -1.26 -18.02
CA MET A 384 7.94 -1.33 -17.09
C MET A 384 8.20 -2.76 -16.59
N ALA A 385 7.15 -3.55 -16.39
CA ALA A 385 7.30 -4.95 -16.04
C ALA A 385 7.89 -5.78 -17.19
N GLU A 386 8.62 -6.83 -16.84
CA GLU A 386 9.03 -7.86 -17.81
C GLU A 386 7.81 -8.65 -18.28
N ILE A 387 7.76 -8.91 -19.58
CA ILE A 387 6.62 -9.53 -20.27
C ILE A 387 7.13 -10.59 -21.26
N GLU A 388 6.29 -11.59 -21.57
CA GLU A 388 6.59 -12.61 -22.58
C GLU A 388 6.15 -12.16 -23.98
N ASN A 389 4.98 -11.52 -24.07
CA ASN A 389 4.41 -11.09 -25.33
C ASN A 389 3.33 -10.00 -25.13
N TYR A 390 2.93 -9.37 -26.22
CA TYR A 390 1.70 -8.58 -26.29
C TYR A 390 0.57 -9.38 -26.93
N ILE A 391 -0.65 -9.01 -26.59
CA ILE A 391 -1.87 -9.53 -27.21
C ILE A 391 -2.62 -8.34 -27.80
N MET A 392 -2.60 -8.25 -29.13
CA MET A 392 -3.27 -7.21 -29.88
C MET A 392 -4.60 -7.72 -30.43
N THR A 393 -5.67 -6.99 -30.18
CA THR A 393 -6.98 -7.27 -30.78
C THR A 393 -7.45 -6.06 -31.55
N TYR A 394 -7.93 -6.25 -32.78
CA TYR A 394 -8.53 -5.19 -33.56
C TYR A 394 -9.88 -5.60 -34.09
N ARG A 395 -10.84 -4.67 -34.01
CA ARG A 395 -12.21 -4.87 -34.43
C ARG A 395 -12.61 -3.83 -35.47
N SER A 396 -13.34 -4.26 -36.49
CA SER A 396 -14.05 -3.41 -37.43
C SER A 396 -15.45 -3.08 -36.89
N THR A 397 -16.07 -2.01 -37.38
CA THR A 397 -17.49 -1.67 -37.11
C THR A 397 -18.47 -2.71 -37.65
N ASP A 398 -18.06 -3.54 -38.62
CA ASP A 398 -18.84 -4.68 -39.13
C ASP A 398 -18.86 -5.89 -38.17
N GLY A 399 -18.15 -5.81 -37.04
CA GLY A 399 -18.08 -6.86 -36.03
C GLY A 399 -16.96 -7.89 -36.25
N SER A 400 -16.17 -7.79 -37.33
CA SER A 400 -15.00 -8.64 -37.49
C SER A 400 -13.95 -8.31 -36.44
N ARG A 401 -13.52 -9.34 -35.69
CA ARG A 401 -12.47 -9.26 -34.66
C ARG A 401 -11.32 -10.18 -35.05
N LYS A 402 -10.10 -9.66 -34.96
CA LYS A 402 -8.86 -10.44 -35.10
C LYS A 402 -8.00 -10.25 -33.88
N GLU A 403 -7.23 -11.28 -33.55
CA GLU A 403 -6.30 -11.31 -32.43
C GLU A 403 -4.93 -11.75 -32.94
N LEU A 404 -3.89 -11.09 -32.46
CA LEU A 404 -2.49 -11.29 -32.82
C LEU A 404 -1.66 -11.37 -31.54
N ILE A 405 -0.74 -12.32 -31.51
CA ILE A 405 0.33 -12.37 -30.51
C ILE A 405 1.54 -11.68 -31.14
N VAL A 406 2.12 -10.73 -30.41
CA VAL A 406 3.25 -9.92 -30.84
C VAL A 406 4.37 -10.12 -29.82
N ASP A 407 5.61 -10.30 -30.27
CA ASP A 407 6.73 -10.58 -29.39
C ASP A 407 7.03 -9.40 -28.44
N ALA A 408 7.55 -9.70 -27.24
CA ALA A 408 7.83 -8.68 -26.22
C ALA A 408 8.81 -7.59 -26.67
N GLU A 409 9.73 -7.92 -27.58
CA GLU A 409 10.75 -7.00 -28.12
C GLU A 409 10.17 -6.02 -29.15
N ASP A 410 9.01 -6.32 -29.73
CA ASP A 410 8.37 -5.48 -30.75
C ASP A 410 7.65 -4.29 -30.13
N THR A 411 7.81 -3.12 -30.75
CA THR A 411 7.15 -1.86 -30.36
C THR A 411 6.29 -1.27 -31.48
N TRP A 412 6.16 -1.99 -32.60
CA TRP A 412 5.35 -1.61 -33.74
C TRP A 412 4.90 -2.84 -34.55
N ILE A 413 3.78 -2.70 -35.27
CA ILE A 413 3.31 -3.71 -36.22
C ILE A 413 2.50 -3.06 -37.34
N ARG A 414 2.62 -3.54 -38.58
CA ARG A 414 1.75 -3.11 -39.68
C ARG A 414 0.60 -4.08 -39.86
N LEU A 415 -0.62 -3.59 -39.68
CA LEU A 415 -1.84 -4.33 -40.01
C LEU A 415 -2.08 -4.23 -41.51
N GLU A 416 -2.29 -5.37 -42.17
CA GLU A 416 -2.54 -5.49 -43.61
C GLU A 416 -3.89 -6.14 -43.90
N GLY A 417 -4.41 -5.95 -45.12
CA GLY A 417 -5.65 -6.58 -45.57
C GLY A 417 -6.91 -6.06 -44.86
N LEU A 418 -6.90 -4.80 -44.43
CA LEU A 418 -8.03 -4.11 -43.83
C LEU A 418 -9.10 -3.77 -44.88
N SER A 419 -10.35 -3.68 -44.44
CA SER A 419 -11.48 -3.23 -45.26
C SER A 419 -11.37 -1.73 -45.53
N GLU A 420 -11.78 -1.29 -46.72
CA GLU A 420 -11.76 0.13 -47.14
C GLU A 420 -12.86 0.93 -46.40
N THR A 421 -12.66 2.23 -46.16
CA THR A 421 -13.64 3.13 -45.50
C THR A 421 -14.18 2.60 -44.16
N THR A 422 -13.37 1.87 -43.41
CA THR A 422 -13.79 1.10 -42.24
C THR A 422 -13.08 1.63 -41.00
N GLU A 423 -13.84 1.88 -39.94
CA GLU A 423 -13.28 2.25 -38.65
C GLU A 423 -12.82 1.00 -37.89
N TYR A 424 -11.58 1.05 -37.40
CA TYR A 424 -10.98 0.02 -36.58
C TYR A 424 -10.72 0.55 -35.17
N THR A 425 -11.13 -0.22 -34.17
CA THR A 425 -10.64 -0.04 -32.79
C THR A 425 -9.59 -1.11 -32.52
N VAL A 426 -8.41 -0.70 -32.07
CA VAL A 426 -7.34 -1.59 -31.65
C VAL A 426 -7.19 -1.52 -30.13
N ARG A 427 -7.01 -2.68 -29.49
CA ARG A 427 -6.65 -2.82 -28.08
C ARG A 427 -5.38 -3.65 -27.96
N LEU A 428 -4.48 -3.21 -27.12
CA LEU A 428 -3.22 -3.87 -26.83
C LEU A 428 -3.09 -4.08 -25.32
N GLN A 429 -2.67 -5.26 -24.90
CA GLN A 429 -2.34 -5.58 -23.51
C GLN A 429 -1.03 -6.39 -23.50
N ALA A 430 -0.26 -6.26 -22.43
CA ALA A 430 0.87 -7.11 -22.14
C ALA A 430 0.44 -8.40 -21.43
N ALA A 431 1.22 -9.46 -21.60
CA ALA A 431 1.01 -10.75 -20.96
C ALA A 431 2.33 -11.30 -20.39
N GLN A 432 2.23 -11.90 -19.21
CA GLN A 432 3.30 -12.61 -18.52
C GLN A 432 2.69 -13.84 -17.86
N ASP A 433 3.06 -15.04 -18.29
CA ASP A 433 2.44 -16.30 -17.87
C ASP A 433 0.90 -16.29 -18.10
N ALA A 434 0.12 -16.49 -17.03
CA ALA A 434 -1.34 -16.41 -17.06
C ALA A 434 -1.88 -14.99 -16.80
N MET A 435 -1.03 -14.04 -16.40
CA MET A 435 -1.43 -12.67 -16.06
C MET A 435 -1.48 -11.78 -17.30
N ARG A 436 -2.42 -10.84 -17.30
CA ARG A 436 -2.60 -9.86 -18.38
C ARG A 436 -2.75 -8.47 -17.79
N SER A 437 -2.14 -7.49 -18.44
CA SER A 437 -2.28 -6.09 -18.05
C SER A 437 -3.69 -5.55 -18.38
N GLY A 438 -3.95 -4.30 -17.99
CA GLY A 438 -5.02 -3.52 -18.61
C GLY A 438 -4.81 -3.33 -20.12
N PHE A 439 -5.78 -2.68 -20.79
CA PHE A 439 -5.67 -2.37 -22.21
C PHE A 439 -5.26 -0.92 -22.44
N THR A 440 -4.40 -0.71 -23.42
CA THR A 440 -4.33 0.56 -24.15
C THR A 440 -5.09 0.42 -25.47
N SER A 441 -5.66 1.52 -25.97
CA SER A 441 -6.49 1.49 -27.16
C SER A 441 -6.32 2.70 -28.06
N THR A 442 -6.46 2.48 -29.35
CA THR A 442 -6.49 3.54 -30.37
C THR A 442 -7.52 3.20 -31.44
N SER A 443 -7.95 4.18 -32.22
CA SER A 443 -8.83 3.97 -33.35
C SER A 443 -8.37 4.74 -34.58
N PHE A 444 -8.67 4.19 -35.75
CA PHE A 444 -8.37 4.80 -37.05
C PHE A 444 -9.40 4.38 -38.10
N ILE A 445 -9.52 5.16 -39.17
CA ILE A 445 -10.42 4.88 -40.29
C ILE A 445 -9.58 4.69 -41.54
N THR A 446 -9.74 3.54 -42.21
CA THR A 446 -9.06 3.30 -43.49
C THR A 446 -9.59 4.22 -44.59
N GLY A 447 -8.72 4.67 -45.48
CA GLY A 447 -9.10 5.56 -46.59
C GLY A 447 -10.07 4.91 -47.60
N GLY A 448 -10.81 5.75 -48.33
CA GLY A 448 -11.66 5.34 -49.46
C GLY A 448 -11.02 5.59 -50.82
N ARG A 449 -11.65 5.06 -51.89
CA ARG A 449 -11.23 5.33 -53.28
C ARG A 449 -11.61 6.74 -53.70
N VAL A 450 -10.66 7.49 -54.25
CA VAL A 450 -10.91 8.81 -54.88
C VAL A 450 -11.79 8.65 -56.13
N PHE A 451 -11.56 7.58 -56.89
CA PHE A 451 -12.33 7.17 -58.06
C PHE A 451 -12.98 5.82 -57.81
N ALA A 452 -14.26 5.82 -57.45
CA ALA A 452 -15.02 4.59 -57.20
C ALA A 452 -15.04 3.66 -58.42
N ASN A 453 -15.14 4.24 -59.62
CA ASN A 453 -15.12 3.54 -60.91
C ASN A 453 -14.01 4.13 -61.81
N PRO A 454 -12.76 3.66 -61.69
CA PRO A 454 -11.64 4.17 -62.48
C PRO A 454 -11.89 4.00 -63.98
N GLN A 455 -11.69 5.07 -64.76
CA GLN A 455 -11.87 5.04 -66.22
C GLN A 455 -10.60 4.63 -66.97
N ASP A 456 -9.46 4.69 -66.30
CA ASP A 456 -8.13 4.40 -66.85
C ASP A 456 -7.17 3.96 -65.73
N CYS A 457 -5.99 3.49 -66.12
CA CYS A 457 -4.93 3.09 -65.19
C CYS A 457 -4.38 4.27 -64.36
N ALA A 458 -4.48 5.51 -64.84
CA ALA A 458 -4.03 6.67 -64.07
C ALA A 458 -4.95 6.97 -62.88
N GLN A 459 -6.25 6.75 -63.01
CA GLN A 459 -7.19 6.85 -61.88
C GLN A 459 -7.00 5.73 -60.85
N HIS A 460 -6.61 4.53 -61.29
CA HIS A 460 -6.14 3.47 -60.38
C HIS A 460 -4.89 3.92 -59.62
N LEU A 461 -3.89 4.47 -60.32
CA LEU A 461 -2.69 5.02 -59.69
C LEU A 461 -3.02 6.12 -58.66
N MET A 462 -3.97 7.02 -58.98
CA MET A 462 -4.45 8.04 -58.04
C MET A 462 -5.26 7.47 -56.86
N ASN A 463 -5.81 6.26 -56.98
CA ASN A 463 -6.41 5.51 -55.87
C ASN A 463 -5.37 4.79 -54.99
N GLY A 464 -4.07 4.99 -55.26
CA GLY A 464 -2.97 4.36 -54.55
C GLY A 464 -2.58 2.97 -55.07
N ASP A 465 -3.09 2.56 -56.26
CA ASP A 465 -2.67 1.31 -56.90
C ASP A 465 -1.27 1.47 -57.54
N THR A 466 -0.24 0.83 -56.99
CA THR A 466 1.15 1.00 -57.46
C THR A 466 1.76 -0.23 -58.15
N MET A 467 1.08 -1.37 -58.13
CA MET A 467 1.57 -2.61 -58.76
C MET A 467 1.10 -2.72 -60.21
N SER A 468 1.98 -3.12 -61.13
CA SER A 468 1.58 -3.42 -62.51
C SER A 468 0.80 -4.74 -62.57
N GLY A 469 -0.24 -4.82 -63.40
CA GLY A 469 -1.08 -6.01 -63.50
C GLY A 469 -2.39 -5.77 -64.23
N ILE A 470 -3.32 -6.72 -64.15
CA ILE A 470 -4.66 -6.58 -64.76
C ILE A 470 -5.58 -5.78 -63.83
N TYR A 471 -6.16 -4.71 -64.37
CA TYR A 471 -7.15 -3.88 -63.70
C TYR A 471 -8.44 -3.82 -64.53
N THR A 472 -9.54 -3.50 -63.86
CA THR A 472 -10.84 -3.28 -64.52
C THR A 472 -11.12 -1.80 -64.59
N ILE A 473 -11.22 -1.26 -65.81
CA ILE A 473 -11.60 0.13 -66.05
C ILE A 473 -13.06 0.22 -66.52
N SER A 474 -13.72 1.34 -66.22
CA SER A 474 -15.09 1.64 -66.64
C SER A 474 -15.08 2.71 -67.73
N ILE A 475 -15.24 2.30 -68.99
CA ILE A 475 -15.23 3.24 -70.13
C ILE A 475 -16.39 4.23 -69.98
N ASN A 476 -16.12 5.53 -70.12
CA ASN A 476 -17.07 6.63 -69.89
C ASN A 476 -17.64 6.69 -68.46
N GLY A 477 -17.07 5.97 -67.50
CA GLY A 477 -17.64 5.83 -66.15
C GLY A 477 -18.94 5.02 -66.09
N ASP A 478 -19.30 4.35 -67.19
CA ASP A 478 -20.47 3.50 -67.29
C ASP A 478 -20.14 2.10 -66.74
N LEU A 479 -20.87 1.69 -65.70
CA LEU A 479 -20.71 0.39 -65.04
C LEU A 479 -21.02 -0.79 -65.96
N SER A 480 -21.79 -0.58 -67.03
CA SER A 480 -22.11 -1.61 -68.02
C SER A 480 -20.98 -1.82 -69.05
N GLN A 481 -20.00 -0.91 -69.12
CA GLN A 481 -18.89 -0.94 -70.08
C GLN A 481 -17.55 -1.14 -69.39
N ARG A 482 -17.45 -2.21 -68.59
CA ARG A 482 -16.20 -2.61 -67.93
C ARG A 482 -15.31 -3.37 -68.88
N VAL A 483 -14.03 -3.00 -68.90
CA VAL A 483 -12.99 -3.66 -69.71
C VAL A 483 -11.80 -3.96 -68.82
N GLN A 484 -11.28 -5.19 -68.92
CA GLN A 484 -10.01 -5.55 -68.30
C GLN A 484 -8.86 -5.05 -69.17
N VAL A 485 -7.90 -4.37 -68.54
CA VAL A 485 -6.71 -3.84 -69.20
C VAL A 485 -5.49 -4.20 -68.36
N TYR A 486 -4.34 -4.35 -69.02
CA TYR A 486 -3.07 -4.42 -68.29
C TYR A 486 -2.60 -2.99 -68.00
N CYS A 487 -2.48 -2.66 -66.71
CA CYS A 487 -1.90 -1.41 -66.25
C CYS A 487 -0.41 -1.57 -65.95
N ASP A 488 0.40 -0.77 -66.60
CA ASP A 488 1.79 -0.56 -66.21
C ASP A 488 1.86 0.66 -65.28
N MET A 489 2.05 0.37 -63.99
CA MET A 489 2.11 1.35 -62.89
C MET A 489 3.54 1.81 -62.60
N THR A 490 4.52 1.29 -63.33
CA THR A 490 5.94 1.44 -63.03
C THR A 490 6.68 2.31 -64.04
N THR A 491 6.42 2.14 -65.34
CA THR A 491 7.15 2.84 -66.39
C THR A 491 6.78 4.32 -66.41
N ASP A 492 7.78 5.20 -66.42
CA ASP A 492 7.60 6.65 -66.57
C ASP A 492 6.53 7.23 -65.60
N GLY A 493 6.57 6.77 -64.34
CA GLY A 493 5.64 7.23 -63.32
C GLY A 493 4.22 6.64 -63.39
N GLY A 494 4.01 5.59 -64.20
CA GLY A 494 2.84 4.72 -64.14
C GLY A 494 1.57 5.26 -64.80
N GLY A 495 0.48 4.50 -64.61
CA GLY A 495 -0.85 4.84 -65.10
C GLY A 495 -1.07 4.53 -66.58
N TRP A 496 -0.27 3.64 -67.17
CA TRP A 496 -0.34 3.29 -68.59
C TRP A 496 -1.28 2.11 -68.84
N ILE A 497 -2.19 2.25 -69.81
CA ILE A 497 -2.98 1.16 -70.38
C ILE A 497 -2.14 0.54 -71.51
N VAL A 498 -1.66 -0.69 -71.33
CA VAL A 498 -1.02 -1.45 -72.41
C VAL A 498 -2.13 -1.98 -73.32
N PHE A 499 -2.05 -1.69 -74.62
CA PHE A 499 -3.05 -2.13 -75.60
C PHE A 499 -2.50 -3.09 -76.65
N GLN A 500 -1.18 -3.24 -76.71
CA GLN A 500 -0.51 -4.25 -77.50
C GLN A 500 0.76 -4.69 -76.78
N ARG A 501 1.01 -6.00 -76.73
CA ARG A 501 2.28 -6.59 -76.26
C ARG A 501 2.71 -7.74 -77.17
N ARG A 502 3.99 -7.76 -77.54
CA ARG A 502 4.70 -8.87 -78.17
C ARG A 502 5.96 -9.16 -77.37
N GLN A 503 6.22 -10.42 -77.07
CA GLN A 503 7.37 -10.84 -76.25
C GLN A 503 7.84 -12.27 -76.48
N ASN A 504 7.02 -13.17 -77.05
CA ASN A 504 7.35 -14.59 -77.17
C ASN A 504 6.85 -15.29 -78.45
N GLY A 505 5.97 -14.66 -79.22
CA GLY A 505 5.41 -15.21 -80.45
C GLY A 505 4.35 -16.30 -80.27
N LEU A 506 3.84 -16.54 -79.06
CA LEU A 506 2.80 -17.54 -78.80
C LEU A 506 1.43 -17.13 -79.36
N THR A 507 1.18 -15.82 -79.51
CA THR A 507 -0.07 -15.32 -80.08
C THR A 507 0.16 -14.95 -81.55
N ASP A 508 -0.63 -15.53 -82.46
CA ASP A 508 -0.63 -15.13 -83.88
C ASP A 508 -1.25 -13.72 -84.05
N PHE A 509 -0.51 -12.79 -84.66
CA PHE A 509 -0.98 -11.45 -85.02
C PHE A 509 -1.36 -11.34 -86.50
N PHE A 510 -1.11 -12.34 -87.34
CA PHE A 510 -1.53 -12.31 -88.74
C PHE A 510 -3.01 -12.69 -88.90
N ARG A 511 -3.90 -11.87 -88.31
CA ARG A 511 -5.34 -12.13 -88.11
C ARG A 511 -6.25 -11.32 -89.03
N LYS A 512 -7.56 -11.65 -88.97
CA LYS A 512 -8.61 -11.00 -89.77
C LYS A 512 -9.11 -9.70 -89.14
N TRP A 513 -9.83 -8.88 -89.89
CA TRP A 513 -10.44 -7.62 -89.42
C TRP A 513 -11.25 -7.77 -88.13
N MET A 514 -12.07 -8.83 -88.05
CA MET A 514 -12.93 -9.06 -86.89
C MET A 514 -12.14 -9.26 -85.60
N ASP A 515 -11.02 -9.99 -85.67
CA ASP A 515 -10.15 -10.25 -84.51
C ASP A 515 -9.52 -8.94 -84.00
N TYR A 516 -8.99 -8.12 -84.91
CA TYR A 516 -8.41 -6.83 -84.56
C TYR A 516 -9.43 -5.83 -84.01
N ARG A 517 -10.68 -5.93 -84.46
CA ARG A 517 -11.76 -5.09 -83.95
C ARG A 517 -12.09 -5.42 -82.49
N VAL A 518 -12.28 -6.69 -82.17
CA VAL A 518 -12.68 -7.17 -80.84
C VAL A 518 -11.51 -7.21 -79.85
N GLY A 519 -10.33 -7.60 -80.32
CA GLY A 519 -9.18 -7.92 -79.48
C GLY A 519 -8.93 -9.42 -79.37
N PHE A 520 -7.69 -9.80 -79.04
CA PHE A 520 -7.26 -11.20 -78.91
C PHE A 520 -6.01 -11.31 -78.04
N GLY A 521 -5.70 -12.52 -77.57
CA GLY A 521 -4.51 -12.83 -76.77
C GLY A 521 -4.79 -12.85 -75.27
N ASN A 522 -3.72 -12.86 -74.46
CA ASN A 522 -3.79 -12.88 -73.00
C ASN A 522 -3.16 -11.59 -72.44
N LEU A 523 -3.88 -10.86 -71.58
CA LEU A 523 -3.42 -9.61 -70.99
C LEU A 523 -2.14 -9.76 -70.14
N GLU A 524 -1.87 -10.95 -69.60
CA GLU A 524 -0.63 -11.26 -68.87
C GLU A 524 0.53 -11.65 -69.80
N ASP A 525 0.26 -11.86 -71.09
CA ASP A 525 1.22 -12.29 -72.10
C ASP A 525 1.11 -11.44 -73.39
N GLU A 526 1.08 -12.04 -74.59
CA GLU A 526 0.88 -11.30 -75.85
C GLU A 526 -0.59 -11.06 -76.17
N PHE A 527 -0.96 -9.82 -76.48
CA PHE A 527 -2.33 -9.45 -76.80
C PHE A 527 -2.46 -8.19 -77.67
N TRP A 528 -3.66 -8.02 -78.22
CA TRP A 528 -4.18 -6.81 -78.82
C TRP A 528 -5.53 -6.46 -78.16
N LEU A 529 -5.65 -5.26 -77.59
CA LEU A 529 -6.83 -4.85 -76.79
C LEU A 529 -8.13 -4.75 -77.61
N GLY A 530 -8.02 -4.62 -78.92
CA GLY A 530 -9.15 -4.44 -79.83
C GLY A 530 -9.35 -2.98 -80.23
N LEU A 531 -9.54 -2.73 -81.53
CA LEU A 531 -9.73 -1.38 -82.08
C LEU A 531 -10.97 -0.69 -81.51
N ASP A 532 -12.03 -1.45 -81.21
CA ASP A 532 -13.24 -0.89 -80.57
C ASP A 532 -12.93 -0.33 -79.18
N ASN A 533 -12.16 -1.06 -78.38
CA ASN A 533 -11.76 -0.62 -77.05
C ASN A 533 -10.79 0.55 -77.12
N ILE A 534 -9.79 0.48 -78.00
CA ILE A 534 -8.79 1.55 -78.15
C ILE A 534 -9.46 2.85 -78.63
N HIS A 535 -10.40 2.78 -79.58
CA HIS A 535 -11.18 3.94 -80.00
C HIS A 535 -12.02 4.51 -78.86
N LYS A 536 -12.79 3.68 -78.16
CA LYS A 536 -13.62 4.12 -77.03
C LYS A 536 -12.77 4.79 -75.94
N ILE A 537 -11.63 4.21 -75.59
CA ILE A 537 -10.69 4.77 -74.61
C ILE A 537 -10.16 6.13 -75.09
N THR A 538 -9.58 6.17 -76.29
CA THR A 538 -8.97 7.40 -76.81
C THR A 538 -9.96 8.50 -77.19
N SER A 539 -11.25 8.18 -77.33
CA SER A 539 -12.31 9.18 -77.55
C SER A 539 -12.71 9.97 -76.30
N GLN A 540 -12.35 9.48 -75.09
CA GLN A 540 -12.72 10.12 -73.82
C GLN A 540 -11.94 11.41 -73.53
N GLY A 541 -10.82 11.63 -74.21
CA GLY A 541 -9.99 12.80 -73.97
C GLY A 541 -8.71 12.80 -74.79
N ARG A 542 -7.75 13.61 -74.35
CA ARG A 542 -6.41 13.62 -74.95
C ARG A 542 -5.56 12.53 -74.31
N TYR A 543 -5.19 11.53 -75.09
CA TYR A 543 -4.26 10.47 -74.68
C TYR A 543 -2.89 10.69 -75.31
N GLU A 544 -1.83 10.29 -74.62
CA GLU A 544 -0.48 10.14 -75.14
C GLU A 544 -0.18 8.67 -75.44
N LEU A 545 0.76 8.42 -76.35
CA LEU A 545 1.20 7.08 -76.75
C LEU A 545 2.67 6.92 -76.43
N ARG A 546 3.01 5.79 -75.82
CA ARG A 546 4.38 5.32 -75.64
C ARG A 546 4.51 3.93 -76.24
N ILE A 547 5.61 3.69 -76.93
CA ILE A 547 5.96 2.40 -77.51
C ILE A 547 7.33 2.02 -76.97
N ASP A 548 7.39 0.99 -76.12
CA ASP A 548 8.66 0.49 -75.60
C ASP A 548 9.10 -0.72 -76.42
N MET A 549 10.36 -0.74 -76.87
CA MET A 549 10.94 -1.80 -77.69
C MET A 549 12.23 -2.28 -77.04
N ARG A 550 12.46 -3.60 -77.03
CA ARG A 550 13.68 -4.19 -76.44
C ARG A 550 14.26 -5.29 -77.32
N ASP A 551 15.58 -5.38 -77.30
CA ASP A 551 16.41 -6.40 -77.95
C ASP A 551 17.55 -6.77 -77.00
N GLY A 552 17.37 -7.86 -76.25
CA GLY A 552 18.30 -8.24 -75.17
C GLY A 552 18.41 -7.14 -74.10
N GLN A 553 19.60 -6.54 -73.99
CA GLN A 553 19.88 -5.43 -73.05
C GLN A 553 19.61 -4.04 -73.65
N GLU A 554 19.39 -3.94 -74.96
CA GLU A 554 19.05 -2.67 -75.59
C GLU A 554 17.56 -2.38 -75.40
N ALA A 555 17.24 -1.19 -74.91
CA ALA A 555 15.88 -0.71 -74.77
C ALA A 555 15.74 0.69 -75.38
N THR A 556 14.71 0.88 -76.18
CA THR A 556 14.39 2.16 -76.81
C THR A 556 12.90 2.43 -76.71
N TYR A 557 12.50 3.69 -76.84
CA TYR A 557 11.08 4.04 -76.85
C TYR A 557 10.74 5.14 -77.85
N ALA A 558 9.52 5.07 -78.38
CA ALA A 558 8.86 6.15 -79.09
C ALA A 558 7.78 6.75 -78.19
N TYR A 559 7.60 8.06 -78.24
CA TYR A 559 6.58 8.79 -77.52
C TYR A 559 5.87 9.76 -78.46
N TYR A 560 4.56 9.87 -78.34
CA TYR A 560 3.73 10.83 -79.06
C TYR A 560 2.77 11.51 -78.09
N ASP A 561 2.76 12.84 -78.08
CA ASP A 561 2.00 13.68 -77.13
C ASP A 561 0.48 13.69 -77.37
N LYS A 562 0.03 12.97 -78.41
CA LYS A 562 -1.36 12.73 -78.77
C LYS A 562 -1.49 11.36 -79.42
N PHE A 563 -2.56 10.66 -79.10
CA PHE A 563 -2.96 9.41 -79.72
C PHE A 563 -4.47 9.25 -79.68
N SER A 564 -5.07 8.97 -80.84
CA SER A 564 -6.46 8.51 -80.93
C SER A 564 -6.68 7.72 -82.20
N LEU A 565 -7.68 6.84 -82.15
CA LEU A 565 -8.18 6.14 -83.33
C LEU A 565 -9.54 6.68 -83.73
N GLY A 566 -9.80 6.73 -85.04
CA GLY A 566 -11.13 6.95 -85.58
C GLY A 566 -12.12 5.84 -85.19
N ASP A 567 -13.40 6.07 -85.43
CA ASP A 567 -14.44 5.05 -85.26
C ASP A 567 -14.41 3.99 -86.38
N ALA A 568 -15.28 2.99 -86.29
CA ALA A 568 -15.40 1.94 -87.30
C ALA A 568 -15.77 2.49 -88.70
N ARG A 569 -16.53 3.59 -88.78
CA ARG A 569 -16.94 4.23 -90.05
C ARG A 569 -15.75 4.87 -90.77
N SER A 570 -14.84 5.47 -90.01
CA SER A 570 -13.58 6.00 -90.50
C SER A 570 -12.46 4.96 -90.57
N LEU A 571 -12.78 3.67 -90.38
CA LEU A 571 -11.85 2.54 -90.47
C LEU A 571 -10.67 2.67 -89.49
N TYR A 572 -10.94 3.18 -88.29
CA TYR A 572 -9.96 3.35 -87.20
C TYR A 572 -8.71 4.13 -87.59
N LYS A 573 -8.89 5.24 -88.32
CA LYS A 573 -7.78 6.12 -88.74
C LYS A 573 -6.86 6.50 -87.58
N LEU A 574 -5.55 6.33 -87.77
CA LEU A 574 -4.53 6.72 -86.79
C LEU A 574 -4.39 8.24 -86.70
N ARG A 575 -4.41 8.78 -85.48
CA ARG A 575 -4.08 10.18 -85.19
C ARG A 575 -3.07 10.26 -84.06
N ILE A 576 -1.85 10.64 -84.38
CA ILE A 576 -0.75 10.88 -83.43
C ILE A 576 -0.31 12.34 -83.42
N GLY A 577 0.37 12.75 -82.36
CA GLY A 577 0.91 14.10 -82.17
C GLY A 577 2.40 14.19 -82.46
N ASP A 578 3.08 15.10 -81.77
CA ASP A 578 4.50 15.35 -81.94
C ASP A 578 5.34 14.22 -81.33
N TYR A 579 6.38 13.82 -82.05
CA TYR A 579 7.27 12.74 -81.67
C TYR A 579 8.32 13.19 -80.63
N ASN A 580 8.61 12.32 -79.68
CA ASN A 580 9.80 12.33 -78.83
C ASN A 580 10.26 10.88 -78.59
N GLY A 581 11.48 10.67 -78.08
CA GLY A 581 11.99 9.36 -77.69
C GLY A 581 13.28 8.96 -78.42
N THR A 582 13.81 7.81 -78.03
CA THR A 582 15.15 7.33 -78.43
C THR A 582 15.14 6.39 -79.63
N SER A 583 13.98 5.98 -80.14
CA SER A 583 13.86 4.97 -81.21
C SER A 583 13.89 5.52 -82.64
N GLY A 584 13.90 6.85 -82.78
CA GLY A 584 13.55 7.56 -84.01
C GLY A 584 12.07 7.41 -84.39
N ASP A 585 11.56 8.31 -85.24
CA ASP A 585 10.13 8.42 -85.55
C ASP A 585 9.72 7.58 -86.77
N SER A 586 9.24 6.36 -86.54
CA SER A 586 8.76 5.51 -87.64
C SER A 586 7.23 5.51 -87.82
N LEU A 587 6.46 6.06 -86.86
CA LEU A 587 4.99 6.01 -86.90
C LEU A 587 4.33 7.22 -87.58
N THR A 588 4.92 8.42 -87.51
CA THR A 588 4.34 9.63 -88.15
C THR A 588 4.14 9.46 -89.65
N TYR A 589 4.95 8.62 -90.30
CA TYR A 589 4.75 8.23 -91.70
C TYR A 589 3.33 7.71 -92.00
N HIS A 590 2.72 7.03 -91.03
CA HIS A 590 1.41 6.38 -91.11
C HIS A 590 0.26 7.26 -90.61
N GLN A 591 0.53 8.53 -90.26
CA GLN A 591 -0.47 9.47 -89.77
C GLN A 591 -1.66 9.60 -90.73
N GLY A 592 -2.87 9.55 -90.16
CA GLY A 592 -4.14 9.72 -90.87
C GLY A 592 -4.57 8.53 -91.73
N ARG A 593 -3.80 7.42 -91.73
CA ARG A 593 -4.14 6.24 -92.54
C ARG A 593 -5.16 5.35 -91.85
N PRO A 594 -6.04 4.68 -92.62
CA PRO A 594 -6.96 3.69 -92.07
C PRO A 594 -6.21 2.41 -91.69
N PHE A 595 -6.78 1.61 -90.79
CA PHE A 595 -6.21 0.32 -90.44
C PHE A 595 -6.48 -0.70 -91.56
N SER A 596 -5.50 -1.54 -91.89
CA SER A 596 -5.63 -2.58 -92.93
C SER A 596 -5.27 -3.96 -92.36
N THR A 597 -5.97 -4.99 -92.82
CA THR A 597 -5.80 -6.39 -92.41
C THR A 597 -5.75 -7.31 -93.63
N LYS A 598 -5.42 -8.58 -93.41
CA LYS A 598 -5.22 -9.55 -94.49
C LYS A 598 -6.46 -9.76 -95.37
N ASP A 599 -7.65 -9.60 -94.80
CA ASP A 599 -8.96 -9.77 -95.44
C ASP A 599 -9.69 -8.44 -95.71
N ARG A 600 -9.10 -7.30 -95.31
CA ARG A 600 -9.68 -5.98 -95.53
C ARG A 600 -8.59 -4.96 -95.82
N ASP A 601 -8.39 -4.69 -97.10
CA ASP A 601 -7.43 -3.72 -97.61
C ASP A 601 -8.02 -2.30 -97.58
N ASN A 602 -7.42 -1.43 -96.77
CA ASN A 602 -7.77 -0.02 -96.69
C ASN A 602 -6.53 0.87 -96.88
N ASP A 603 -5.44 0.34 -97.43
CA ASP A 603 -4.23 1.12 -97.66
C ASP A 603 -4.26 1.84 -99.02
N VAL A 604 -3.20 2.60 -99.33
CA VAL A 604 -3.13 3.39 -100.59
C VAL A 604 -2.24 2.71 -101.63
N ALA A 605 -1.65 1.56 -101.31
CA ALA A 605 -0.79 0.85 -102.24
C ALA A 605 -1.61 0.06 -103.26
N VAL A 606 -0.94 -0.38 -104.34
CA VAL A 606 -1.56 -1.23 -105.37
C VAL A 606 -1.80 -2.65 -104.86
N THR A 607 -1.00 -3.09 -103.88
CA THR A 607 -1.07 -4.42 -103.26
C THR A 607 -1.46 -4.29 -101.80
N ASN A 608 -2.28 -5.20 -101.28
CA ASN A 608 -2.62 -5.26 -99.86
C ASN A 608 -1.35 -5.41 -99.00
N CYS A 609 -0.94 -4.33 -98.34
CA CYS A 609 0.28 -4.28 -97.55
C CYS A 609 0.21 -5.25 -96.36
N ALA A 610 -0.95 -5.39 -95.72
CA ALA A 610 -1.11 -6.30 -94.59
C ALA A 610 -0.87 -7.76 -95.00
N MET A 611 -1.30 -8.16 -96.21
CA MET A 611 -1.01 -9.48 -96.78
C MET A 611 0.47 -9.67 -97.14
N SER A 612 1.10 -8.64 -97.71
CA SER A 612 2.50 -8.67 -98.14
C SER A 612 3.48 -8.72 -96.96
N TYR A 613 3.18 -7.97 -95.89
CA TYR A 613 4.06 -7.77 -94.73
C TYR A 613 3.61 -8.53 -93.47
N LYS A 614 2.68 -9.48 -93.62
CA LYS A 614 2.29 -10.47 -92.59
C LYS A 614 1.86 -9.86 -91.24
N GLY A 615 1.21 -8.70 -91.27
CA GLY A 615 0.66 -8.06 -90.06
C GLY A 615 -0.26 -6.89 -90.38
N ALA A 616 -1.27 -6.68 -89.55
CA ALA A 616 -2.23 -5.59 -89.72
C ALA A 616 -1.68 -4.27 -89.20
N TRP A 617 -1.84 -3.17 -89.96
CA TRP A 617 -1.27 -1.88 -89.61
C TRP A 617 -1.97 -0.71 -90.33
N TRP A 618 -1.62 0.52 -89.96
CA TRP A 618 -2.07 1.77 -90.61
C TRP A 618 -1.22 2.12 -91.84
N TYR A 619 -1.17 1.26 -92.85
CA TYR A 619 -0.24 1.43 -93.97
C TYR A 619 -0.52 2.68 -94.83
N LYS A 620 0.55 3.40 -95.21
CA LYS A 620 0.54 4.47 -96.23
C LYS A 620 0.90 3.93 -97.61
N ASN A 621 2.18 3.94 -98.00
CA ASN A 621 2.67 3.27 -99.21
C ASN A 621 3.39 1.99 -98.78
N CYS A 622 2.64 1.13 -98.11
CA CYS A 622 3.17 0.02 -97.34
C CYS A 622 4.21 0.44 -96.30
N HIS A 623 5.47 0.11 -96.46
CA HIS A 623 6.21 -0.22 -95.25
C HIS A 623 7.09 0.91 -94.72
N ARG A 624 6.91 1.24 -93.43
CA ARG A 624 7.86 2.02 -92.61
C ARG A 624 8.03 1.44 -91.21
N THR A 625 6.97 0.91 -90.64
CA THR A 625 6.97 0.20 -89.36
C THR A 625 5.73 -0.68 -89.33
N ASN A 626 5.82 -1.82 -88.67
CA ASN A 626 4.70 -2.73 -88.39
C ASN A 626 5.03 -3.52 -87.13
N LEU A 627 4.39 -3.16 -86.01
CA LEU A 627 4.61 -3.83 -84.72
C LEU A 627 3.74 -5.10 -84.56
N ASN A 628 2.87 -5.34 -85.54
CA ASN A 628 1.99 -6.51 -85.63
C ASN A 628 2.50 -7.54 -86.64
N GLY A 629 3.74 -7.40 -87.11
CA GLY A 629 4.39 -8.36 -88.01
C GLY A 629 4.53 -9.75 -87.38
N LYS A 630 4.92 -10.71 -88.22
CA LYS A 630 5.11 -12.10 -87.81
C LYS A 630 6.32 -12.20 -86.87
N TYR A 631 6.13 -12.82 -85.71
CA TYR A 631 7.17 -12.91 -84.70
C TYR A 631 8.37 -13.73 -85.20
N GLY A 632 9.59 -13.23 -84.98
CA GLY A 632 10.83 -13.92 -85.36
C GLY A 632 11.12 -13.99 -86.87
N GLU A 633 10.34 -13.31 -87.72
CA GLU A 633 10.50 -13.33 -89.18
C GLU A 633 11.49 -12.25 -89.63
N SER A 634 12.61 -12.65 -90.25
CA SER A 634 13.67 -11.73 -90.71
C SER A 634 13.56 -11.34 -92.18
N ARG A 635 12.59 -11.89 -92.94
CA ARG A 635 12.31 -11.43 -94.30
C ARG A 635 11.93 -9.95 -94.30
N HIS A 636 12.44 -9.22 -95.29
CA HIS A 636 12.27 -7.78 -95.43
C HIS A 636 10.82 -7.33 -95.15
N SER A 637 10.64 -6.63 -94.04
CA SER A 637 9.40 -6.04 -93.53
C SER A 637 8.28 -7.02 -93.16
N GLN A 638 8.54 -8.33 -93.05
CA GLN A 638 7.53 -9.31 -92.60
C GLN A 638 7.54 -9.51 -91.07
N GLY A 639 8.63 -9.16 -90.41
CA GLY A 639 8.80 -9.21 -88.95
C GLY A 639 8.22 -8.00 -88.20
N ILE A 640 8.29 -8.05 -86.87
CA ILE A 640 8.00 -6.90 -85.99
C ILE A 640 9.12 -5.88 -86.19
N ASN A 641 8.89 -4.75 -86.84
CA ASN A 641 9.99 -3.87 -87.23
C ASN A 641 9.70 -2.39 -87.03
N TRP A 642 10.77 -1.64 -86.72
CA TRP A 642 10.79 -0.19 -86.53
C TRP A 642 11.97 0.41 -87.29
N PHE A 643 11.70 1.06 -88.43
CA PHE A 643 12.73 1.45 -89.40
C PHE A 643 13.90 2.23 -88.80
N HIS A 644 13.64 3.25 -87.99
CA HIS A 644 14.71 4.15 -87.51
C HIS A 644 15.63 3.52 -86.45
N TRP A 645 15.29 2.35 -85.90
CA TRP A 645 16.11 1.70 -84.89
C TRP A 645 16.88 0.49 -85.44
N LYS A 646 16.19 -0.51 -85.98
CA LYS A 646 16.79 -1.78 -86.46
C LYS A 646 16.46 -2.11 -87.92
N GLY A 647 15.89 -1.16 -88.67
CA GLY A 647 15.57 -1.32 -90.09
C GLY A 647 14.39 -2.26 -90.36
N HIS A 648 14.37 -2.87 -91.56
CA HIS A 648 13.27 -3.70 -92.07
C HIS A 648 13.54 -5.22 -92.00
N GLU A 649 14.78 -5.64 -91.81
CA GLU A 649 15.20 -7.05 -91.87
C GLU A 649 15.40 -7.66 -90.48
N PHE A 650 15.03 -6.91 -89.43
CA PHE A 650 15.12 -7.33 -88.04
C PHE A 650 13.73 -7.42 -87.41
N SER A 651 13.42 -8.57 -86.79
CA SER A 651 12.21 -8.74 -85.99
C SER A 651 12.50 -8.45 -84.52
N ILE A 652 11.97 -7.35 -84.00
CA ILE A 652 12.09 -6.91 -82.62
C ILE A 652 11.44 -7.96 -81.69
N PRO A 653 12.19 -8.51 -80.70
CA PRO A 653 11.70 -9.60 -79.86
C PRO A 653 10.70 -9.16 -78.79
N PHE A 654 10.76 -7.89 -78.35
CA PHE A 654 9.80 -7.32 -77.40
C PHE A 654 9.29 -5.95 -77.84
N VAL A 655 7.98 -5.78 -77.87
CA VAL A 655 7.35 -4.46 -78.04
C VAL A 655 6.06 -4.34 -77.23
N GLU A 656 5.87 -3.18 -76.61
CA GLU A 656 4.60 -2.78 -76.00
C GLU A 656 4.14 -1.45 -76.54
N MET A 657 2.88 -1.35 -76.95
CA MET A 657 2.22 -0.07 -77.17
C MET A 657 1.28 0.22 -76.01
N LYS A 658 1.45 1.39 -75.38
CA LYS A 658 0.69 1.80 -74.21
C LYS A 658 0.23 3.25 -74.31
N MET A 659 -0.94 3.53 -73.75
CA MET A 659 -1.55 4.86 -73.76
C MET A 659 -1.99 5.27 -72.37
N ARG A 660 -1.97 6.57 -72.08
CA ARG A 660 -2.57 7.14 -70.87
C ARG A 660 -3.10 8.55 -71.14
N PRO A 661 -3.96 9.12 -70.28
CA PRO A 661 -4.38 10.50 -70.42
C PRO A 661 -3.18 11.46 -70.36
N TYR A 662 -3.11 12.44 -71.25
CA TYR A 662 -1.99 13.42 -71.32
C TYR A 662 -1.79 14.17 -69.98
N ASN A 663 -2.87 14.43 -69.24
CA ASN A 663 -2.85 15.06 -67.92
C ASN A 663 -3.05 14.05 -66.77
N HIS A 664 -2.44 12.86 -66.86
CA HIS A 664 -2.60 11.73 -65.92
C HIS A 664 -2.33 12.03 -64.43
N ARG A 665 -1.78 13.20 -64.06
CA ARG A 665 -1.57 13.62 -62.66
C ARG A 665 -2.46 14.79 -62.21
N ASN A 666 -3.09 15.52 -63.14
CA ASN A 666 -3.80 16.78 -62.86
C ASN A 666 -5.34 16.67 -62.85
N VAL A 667 -5.91 15.46 -62.90
CA VAL A 667 -7.37 15.23 -62.92
C VAL A 667 -8.05 15.62 -61.58
N SER A 668 -7.27 15.78 -60.51
CA SER A 668 -7.72 16.22 -59.17
C SER A 668 -8.30 17.64 -59.13
N GLY A 669 -7.90 18.54 -60.04
CA GLY A 669 -8.27 19.96 -60.01
C GLY A 669 -9.73 20.28 -60.36
N ARG A 670 -10.42 19.42 -61.13
CA ARG A 670 -11.79 19.71 -61.60
C ARG A 670 -12.90 19.18 -60.68
N LYS A 671 -12.67 18.10 -59.93
CA LYS A 671 -13.69 17.54 -59.01
C LYS A 671 -13.69 18.15 -57.60
N ARG A 672 -12.60 18.78 -57.15
CA ARG A 672 -12.60 19.51 -55.87
C ARG A 672 -13.57 20.71 -55.84
N ARG A 673 -13.92 21.28 -57.00
CA ARG A 673 -14.88 22.41 -57.08
C ARG A 673 -16.36 21.99 -56.99
N SER A 674 -16.69 20.71 -57.21
CA SER A 674 -18.08 20.24 -57.23
C SER A 674 -18.53 19.53 -55.94
N LEU A 675 -17.67 19.47 -54.92
CA LEU A 675 -17.98 18.91 -53.59
C LEU A 675 -18.07 20.00 -52.50
N GLN A 676 -18.15 21.27 -52.91
CA GLN A 676 -18.28 22.44 -52.03
C GLN A 676 -19.56 23.25 -52.30
N LEU A 677 -20.63 22.60 -52.76
CA LEU A 677 -21.99 23.17 -52.81
C LEU A 677 -22.98 22.21 -52.18
#